data_AF-A0A194VNG1-F1
#
_entry.id   AF-A0A194VNG1-F1
#
_cell.length_a   1.000
_cell.length_b   1.000
_cell.length_c   1.000
_cell.angle_alpha   90.00
_cell.angle_beta   90.00
_cell.angle_gamma   90.00
#
_symmetry.space_group_name_H-M   'P 1'
#
loop_
_entity.id
_entity.type
_entity.pdbx_description
1 polymer ?
#
loop_
_entity_poly.entity_id
_entity_poly.type
_entity_poly.pdbx_seq_one_letter_code
_entity_poly.pdbx_strand_id
1 'polypeptide(L)'
;MSARTRLQSLQRHIMTSVRPTPTTVAEHLAGGAQSWHGKITPDGPFKPEKDRYRLYIGLFCPFAHRANLVRHLKGLQDVLPVTVVKPYPKGDENGWPGWQFPSTDDEYPGANPDPLFGAKYMHELYFKADPGYKGRYSVPVLWDTKTNTIVNNESAELLRDLQTGFNSILPDDKAELTLYPEHLRSRIDEISVWMQRDLNSGVYKAGFAQSQEGYDKNVPIVFAALNKLEKMIAENGGPFILGKELTEVDVRAYATVVRFDTVYVQHFKCNLGTIRHNYPQINNWLNTLYWNVPGFKETTEFKHIKENYTKSHGDINPRAITPMGPWPDVEEGYETDLNKVKVGDVKMPLVLELEGKFTRYSPSSSFIMISPLLVAVATGTLASAAPNLNPRANAASYCSSSDSTYKLSTFDTPVSGTGNADGMSTWQLTVDDTSSGYKQKVTGFGAAVTDATVTVFNSLSSSDLSTLLNTLMTSSGADFGLIRHTIASSDLSADPAYSYDDNSGNADTSLNGFNLGDRGTAMAGLLAKMRNLKSGLTILGSPWSAPGWMKLNGVLDGTTVDNNLNPDYRSDLADYFVKYLQAYASAGASVDAITIQNEPLNSQSGYPTMYVYADESGDIINDNVGPALASAGLDTKVWAYDHNTDVPSYPQTVLDTASTYVPAVAWHCYASDNDWGVLTDFHTSNPNTLQYMTECWTSPSTGWSQAADFTMGPLQNWASGAMAWTLGSDTSYGPHLSSGGCDTCRGLVEVDTSAGTYSFAIDYYMMAQFSRFIPSGATILDGSGSYSYSDGTGIQSVASLNPDGTRTVVITNKFGNDVYVTVSLGSGAEWSGRVYQNSVVTWVLPASS
;
A
#
# COMPACT_ATOMS: atom_id res chain seq x y z
N MET A 1 7.18 -78.83 -6.00
CA MET A 1 6.32 -78.25 -4.94
C MET A 1 7.22 -77.38 -4.05
N SER A 2 7.35 -76.09 -4.40
CA SER A 2 6.65 -74.93 -3.80
C SER A 2 7.61 -74.20 -2.84
N ALA A 3 8.40 -73.23 -3.33
CA ALA A 3 8.07 -71.80 -3.40
C ALA A 3 8.10 -71.10 -2.03
N ARG A 4 9.21 -70.41 -1.72
CA ARG A 4 9.28 -69.28 -0.77
C ARG A 4 10.64 -68.57 -0.84
N THR A 5 10.84 -67.70 -1.84
CA THR A 5 11.76 -66.54 -1.77
C THR A 5 11.38 -65.49 -2.82
N ARG A 6 11.42 -64.20 -2.44
CA ARG A 6 11.20 -62.94 -3.22
C ARG A 6 9.77 -62.41 -3.36
N LEU A 7 9.43 -61.41 -2.54
CA LEU A 7 8.88 -60.08 -2.91
C LEU A 7 8.36 -59.40 -1.63
N GLN A 8 9.02 -58.33 -1.18
CA GLN A 8 8.36 -57.22 -0.49
C GLN A 8 9.25 -55.97 -0.64
N SER A 9 8.87 -55.20 -1.65
CA SER A 9 9.31 -53.85 -1.96
C SER A 9 8.46 -52.83 -1.21
N LEU A 10 9.10 -51.74 -0.78
CA LEU A 10 8.58 -50.38 -0.63
C LEU A 10 7.15 -50.19 -0.08
N GLN A 11 7.05 -49.62 1.12
CA GLN A 11 6.10 -48.53 1.36
C GLN A 11 6.80 -47.41 2.13
N ARG A 12 6.96 -46.29 1.42
CA ARG A 12 7.53 -45.02 1.88
C ARG A 12 6.73 -44.51 3.08
N HIS A 13 7.42 -44.18 4.16
CA HIS A 13 6.89 -43.20 5.10
C HIS A 13 6.86 -41.85 4.38
N ILE A 14 5.66 -41.39 4.05
CA ILE A 14 5.43 -39.99 3.67
C ILE A 14 5.52 -39.20 4.99
N MET A 15 6.69 -38.64 5.27
CA MET A 15 6.77 -37.51 6.20
C MET A 15 6.18 -36.31 5.46
N THR A 16 4.94 -35.95 5.76
CA THR A 16 4.40 -34.63 5.44
C THR A 16 5.18 -33.62 6.27
N SER A 17 6.13 -32.91 5.67
CA SER A 17 6.87 -31.83 6.31
C SER A 17 5.94 -30.63 6.48
N VAL A 18 5.27 -30.54 7.62
CA VAL A 18 4.64 -29.30 8.06
C VAL A 18 5.75 -28.25 8.24
N ARG A 19 5.67 -27.14 7.52
CA ARG A 19 6.63 -26.03 7.63
C ARG A 19 6.57 -25.46 9.06
N PRO A 20 7.69 -25.23 9.75
CA PRO A 20 7.66 -24.58 11.06
C PRO A 20 7.05 -23.18 10.95
N THR A 21 6.04 -22.90 11.76
CA THR A 21 5.38 -21.60 11.87
C THR A 21 6.31 -20.59 12.57
N PRO A 22 6.31 -19.29 12.21
CA PRO A 22 7.16 -18.29 12.84
C PRO A 22 6.90 -18.17 14.35
N THR A 23 7.95 -18.23 15.17
CA THR A 23 7.91 -17.82 16.57
C THR A 23 7.97 -16.31 16.65
N THR A 24 6.79 -15.67 16.77
CA THR A 24 6.52 -14.40 17.47
C THR A 24 7.64 -13.34 17.51
N VAL A 25 7.70 -12.44 16.52
CA VAL A 25 7.94 -10.98 16.67
C VAL A 25 7.40 -10.28 15.40
N ALA A 26 6.61 -9.21 15.55
CA ALA A 26 6.16 -8.36 14.46
C ALA A 26 7.31 -7.51 13.89
N GLU A 27 8.05 -8.03 12.92
CA GLU A 27 9.01 -7.28 12.11
C GLU A 27 8.73 -7.58 10.63
N HIS A 28 8.52 -6.50 9.85
CA HIS A 28 8.30 -6.45 8.40
C HIS A 28 8.87 -7.66 7.63
N LEU A 29 7.98 -8.55 7.16
CA LEU A 29 8.34 -9.57 6.18
C LEU A 29 8.43 -8.89 4.81
N ALA A 30 9.63 -8.83 4.23
CA ALA A 30 9.91 -8.06 3.00
C ALA A 30 9.76 -8.90 1.71
N GLY A 31 9.35 -10.17 1.83
CA GLY A 31 9.18 -11.11 0.72
C GLY A 31 7.73 -11.57 0.54
N GLY A 32 7.38 -12.03 -0.67
CA GLY A 32 6.05 -12.59 -0.95
C GLY A 32 5.82 -13.92 -0.24
N ALA A 33 4.57 -14.33 -0.01
CA ALA A 33 4.19 -15.49 0.83
C ALA A 33 4.71 -16.87 0.37
N GLN A 34 5.29 -17.00 -0.83
CA GLN A 34 6.03 -18.19 -1.27
C GLN A 34 7.50 -18.20 -0.82
N SER A 35 7.98 -17.12 -0.21
CA SER A 35 9.35 -16.99 0.29
C SER A 35 9.48 -17.65 1.67
N TRP A 36 10.71 -18.00 2.02
CA TRP A 36 11.05 -18.49 3.34
C TRP A 36 11.48 -17.32 4.21
N HIS A 37 10.97 -17.30 5.45
CA HIS A 37 11.14 -16.21 6.42
C HIS A 37 11.63 -16.73 7.79
N GLY A 38 12.26 -17.89 7.81
CA GLY A 38 12.82 -18.48 9.01
C GLY A 38 13.95 -17.63 9.59
N LYS A 39 14.05 -17.59 10.91
CA LYS A 39 15.11 -16.88 11.64
C LYS A 39 15.99 -17.86 12.40
N ILE A 40 17.29 -17.56 12.48
CA ILE A 40 18.22 -18.30 13.34
C ILE A 40 18.10 -17.72 14.75
N THR A 41 17.63 -18.51 15.70
CA THR A 41 17.48 -18.11 17.10
C THR A 41 17.84 -19.27 18.04
N PRO A 42 18.36 -19.00 19.26
CA PRO A 42 18.69 -20.07 20.22
C PRO A 42 17.50 -20.98 20.57
N ASP A 43 16.31 -20.39 20.66
CA ASP A 43 15.07 -21.06 21.09
C ASP A 43 14.20 -21.52 19.91
N GLY A 44 14.57 -21.19 18.67
CA GLY A 44 13.80 -21.50 17.47
C GLY A 44 14.12 -22.85 16.83
N PRO A 45 13.39 -23.21 15.75
CA PRO A 45 13.64 -24.44 14.99
C PRO A 45 15.01 -24.41 14.27
N PHE A 46 15.52 -23.21 13.98
CA PHE A 46 16.82 -22.97 13.37
C PHE A 46 17.78 -22.43 14.43
N LYS A 47 18.54 -23.33 15.08
CA LYS A 47 19.48 -22.99 16.15
C LYS A 47 20.84 -22.54 15.61
N PRO A 48 21.51 -21.57 16.24
CA PRO A 48 22.84 -21.10 15.86
C PRO A 48 23.90 -22.17 16.09
N GLU A 49 24.17 -22.94 15.05
CA GLU A 49 25.11 -24.04 15.09
C GLU A 49 26.13 -23.87 13.97
N LYS A 50 27.41 -24.04 14.33
CA LYS A 50 28.49 -24.09 13.36
C LYS A 50 28.25 -25.24 12.37
N ASP A 51 28.55 -25.00 11.10
CA ASP A 51 28.46 -25.97 9.99
C ASP A 51 27.04 -26.46 9.65
N ARG A 52 25.98 -25.90 10.27
CA ARG A 52 24.58 -26.25 9.96
C ARG A 52 24.04 -25.56 8.71
N TYR A 53 24.42 -24.32 8.49
CA TYR A 53 23.80 -23.48 7.47
C TYR A 53 24.73 -23.25 6.29
N ARG A 54 24.15 -22.99 5.12
CA ARG A 54 24.89 -22.59 3.92
C ARG A 54 24.18 -21.45 3.22
N LEU A 55 24.92 -20.41 2.85
CA LEU A 55 24.39 -19.25 2.17
C LEU A 55 24.73 -19.31 0.67
N TYR A 56 23.72 -19.51 -0.17
CA TYR A 56 23.87 -19.46 -1.63
C TYR A 56 23.74 -18.01 -2.09
N ILE A 57 24.75 -17.52 -2.83
CA ILE A 57 24.82 -16.15 -3.31
C ILE A 57 25.29 -16.09 -4.76
N GLY A 58 25.06 -14.95 -5.40
CA GLY A 58 25.82 -14.52 -6.58
C GLY A 58 26.57 -13.24 -6.24
N LEU A 59 27.90 -13.21 -6.42
CA LEU A 59 28.73 -12.04 -6.07
C LEU A 59 28.37 -10.77 -6.87
N PHE A 60 27.68 -10.95 -8.00
CA PHE A 60 27.12 -9.86 -8.80
C PHE A 60 25.91 -9.18 -8.16
N CYS A 61 25.10 -9.91 -7.38
CA CYS A 61 23.78 -9.46 -6.92
C CYS A 61 23.90 -8.48 -5.75
N PRO A 62 23.38 -7.23 -5.84
CA PRO A 62 23.45 -6.28 -4.73
C PRO A 62 22.65 -6.74 -3.51
N PHE A 63 21.55 -7.48 -3.70
CA PHE A 63 20.74 -7.99 -2.59
C PHE A 63 21.45 -9.12 -1.83
N ALA A 64 22.10 -10.05 -2.53
CA ALA A 64 22.92 -11.08 -1.89
C ALA A 64 24.19 -10.49 -1.24
N HIS A 65 24.70 -9.39 -1.80
CA HIS A 65 25.86 -8.68 -1.26
C HIS A 65 25.62 -8.16 0.16
N ARG A 66 24.39 -7.69 0.49
CA ARG A 66 24.03 -7.23 1.85
C ARG A 66 24.26 -8.33 2.89
N ALA A 67 23.72 -9.52 2.65
CA ALA A 67 23.87 -10.67 3.55
C ALA A 67 25.33 -11.12 3.66
N ASN A 68 26.06 -11.17 2.54
CA ASN A 68 27.48 -11.56 2.55
C ASN A 68 28.36 -10.52 3.26
N LEU A 69 28.04 -9.23 3.15
CA LEU A 69 28.78 -8.18 3.83
C LEU A 69 28.57 -8.24 5.35
N VAL A 70 27.33 -8.45 5.82
CA VAL A 70 27.07 -8.70 7.26
C VAL A 70 27.81 -9.94 7.74
N ARG A 71 27.80 -11.03 6.94
CA ARG A 71 28.56 -12.25 7.24
C ARG A 71 30.05 -11.94 7.46
N HIS A 72 30.66 -11.09 6.64
CA HIS A 72 32.06 -10.70 6.81
C HIS A 72 32.29 -9.81 8.03
N LEU A 73 31.44 -8.79 8.25
CA LEU A 73 31.56 -7.86 9.38
C LEU A 73 31.45 -8.59 10.73
N LYS A 74 30.49 -9.51 10.83
CA LYS A 74 30.22 -10.33 12.03
C LYS A 74 31.19 -11.50 12.21
N GLY A 75 32.16 -11.71 11.33
CA GLY A 75 33.12 -12.81 11.48
C GLY A 75 32.50 -14.20 11.27
N LEU A 76 31.41 -14.29 10.49
CA LEU A 76 30.65 -15.52 10.29
C LEU A 76 31.25 -16.45 9.23
N GLN A 77 32.44 -16.15 8.70
CA GLN A 77 32.98 -16.88 7.56
C GLN A 77 33.22 -18.37 7.86
N ASP A 78 33.64 -18.69 9.09
CA ASP A 78 33.89 -20.05 9.56
C ASP A 78 32.63 -20.76 10.10
N VAL A 79 31.51 -20.03 10.22
CA VAL A 79 30.23 -20.54 10.79
C VAL A 79 29.21 -20.77 9.70
N LEU A 80 29.14 -19.84 8.75
CA LEU A 80 28.18 -19.82 7.64
C LEU A 80 28.96 -19.86 6.32
N PRO A 81 29.32 -21.04 5.79
CA PRO A 81 29.96 -21.14 4.47
C PRO A 81 29.03 -20.64 3.35
N VAL A 82 29.64 -20.09 2.30
CA VAL A 82 28.92 -19.65 1.09
C VAL A 82 29.11 -20.62 -0.07
N THR A 83 28.12 -20.69 -0.95
CA THR A 83 28.24 -21.28 -2.30
C THR A 83 27.90 -20.20 -3.32
N VAL A 84 28.77 -20.02 -4.32
CA VAL A 84 28.63 -18.92 -5.29
C VAL A 84 28.25 -19.46 -6.66
N VAL A 85 27.15 -18.96 -7.22
CA VAL A 85 26.71 -19.25 -8.60
C VAL A 85 27.53 -18.46 -9.62
N LYS A 86 27.58 -18.95 -10.86
CA LYS A 86 28.19 -18.23 -11.98
C LYS A 86 27.39 -16.95 -12.31
N PRO A 87 28.06 -15.88 -12.77
CA PRO A 87 27.39 -14.68 -13.22
C PRO A 87 26.62 -14.87 -14.53
N TYR A 88 26.94 -15.88 -15.35
CA TYR A 88 26.25 -16.23 -16.59
C TYR A 88 26.71 -17.66 -17.04
N PRO A 89 26.03 -18.31 -17.99
CA PRO A 89 24.71 -17.98 -18.54
C PRO A 89 23.60 -18.16 -17.48
N LYS A 90 22.43 -17.56 -17.76
CA LYS A 90 21.19 -17.82 -17.02
C LYS A 90 20.35 -18.85 -17.77
N GLY A 91 19.62 -19.63 -17.00
CA GLY A 91 18.60 -20.55 -17.48
C GLY A 91 19.15 -21.88 -17.97
N ASP A 92 18.27 -22.88 -17.98
CA ASP A 92 18.60 -24.23 -18.42
C ASP A 92 18.16 -24.52 -19.87
N GLU A 93 18.47 -25.71 -20.35
CA GLU A 93 18.10 -26.20 -21.69
C GLU A 93 16.59 -26.40 -21.88
N ASN A 94 15.82 -26.45 -20.79
CA ASN A 94 14.37 -26.62 -20.78
C ASN A 94 13.62 -25.28 -20.70
N GLY A 95 14.34 -24.16 -20.64
CA GLY A 95 13.77 -22.81 -20.55
C GLY A 95 13.44 -22.35 -19.13
N TRP A 96 13.83 -23.08 -18.09
CA TRP A 96 13.69 -22.61 -16.70
C TRP A 96 14.66 -21.46 -16.44
N PRO A 97 14.21 -20.30 -15.95
CA PRO A 97 15.10 -19.24 -15.53
C PRO A 97 15.86 -19.67 -14.27
N GLY A 98 17.13 -19.27 -14.12
CA GLY A 98 17.87 -19.57 -12.90
C GLY A 98 19.38 -19.36 -13.05
N TRP A 99 20.04 -19.13 -11.92
CA TRP A 99 21.48 -19.03 -11.86
C TRP A 99 22.12 -20.42 -11.89
N GLN A 100 23.23 -20.55 -12.60
CA GLN A 100 23.91 -21.83 -12.78
C GLN A 100 25.10 -21.98 -11.82
N PHE A 101 25.31 -23.17 -11.27
CA PHE A 101 26.55 -23.53 -10.59
C PHE A 101 27.62 -23.96 -11.62
N PRO A 102 28.91 -23.69 -11.39
CA PRO A 102 29.95 -24.31 -12.19
C PRO A 102 30.02 -25.82 -11.92
N SER A 103 30.49 -26.57 -12.89
CA SER A 103 30.67 -28.02 -12.83
C SER A 103 31.94 -28.41 -12.05
N THR A 104 32.92 -27.51 -11.99
CA THR A 104 34.20 -27.67 -11.29
C THR A 104 34.60 -26.33 -10.65
N ASP A 105 35.44 -26.36 -9.62
CA ASP A 105 35.91 -25.13 -8.95
C ASP A 105 36.71 -24.20 -9.89
N ASP A 106 37.28 -24.73 -10.97
CA ASP A 106 38.10 -23.97 -11.93
C ASP A 106 37.30 -23.45 -13.15
N GLU A 107 36.00 -23.79 -13.29
CA GLU A 107 35.21 -23.40 -14.46
C GLU A 107 34.99 -21.88 -14.55
N TYR A 108 34.74 -21.24 -13.40
CA TYR A 108 34.61 -19.79 -13.32
C TYR A 108 35.18 -19.26 -11.99
N PRO A 109 36.24 -18.44 -12.00
CA PRO A 109 36.87 -17.94 -10.78
C PRO A 109 35.89 -17.27 -9.82
N GLY A 110 35.89 -17.69 -8.57
CA GLY A 110 35.01 -17.17 -7.52
C GLY A 110 33.58 -17.72 -7.56
N ALA A 111 33.28 -18.70 -8.43
CA ALA A 111 32.08 -19.53 -8.35
C ALA A 111 32.49 -20.97 -7.97
N ASN A 112 31.61 -21.72 -7.32
CA ASN A 112 31.92 -23.08 -6.86
C ASN A 112 30.73 -24.02 -7.10
N PRO A 113 30.97 -25.31 -7.42
CA PRO A 113 29.90 -26.30 -7.53
C PRO A 113 29.09 -26.37 -6.24
N ASP A 114 27.81 -26.71 -6.34
CA ASP A 114 27.00 -26.95 -5.15
C ASP A 114 27.54 -28.18 -4.39
N PRO A 115 28.10 -28.01 -3.17
CA PRO A 115 28.71 -29.11 -2.43
C PRO A 115 27.67 -29.99 -1.72
N LEU A 116 26.42 -29.51 -1.56
CA LEU A 116 25.42 -30.28 -0.84
C LEU A 116 24.76 -31.31 -1.75
N PHE A 117 24.38 -30.90 -2.96
CA PHE A 117 23.50 -31.70 -3.81
C PHE A 117 24.03 -31.89 -5.23
N GLY A 118 25.12 -31.21 -5.59
CA GLY A 118 25.59 -31.18 -6.97
C GLY A 118 24.58 -30.54 -7.92
N ALA A 119 23.75 -29.63 -7.41
CA ALA A 119 22.76 -28.91 -8.20
C ALA A 119 23.45 -28.17 -9.36
N LYS A 120 22.85 -28.19 -10.56
CA LYS A 120 23.36 -27.43 -11.70
C LYS A 120 22.78 -26.03 -11.74
N TYR A 121 21.56 -25.84 -11.25
CA TYR A 121 20.87 -24.55 -11.22
C TYR A 121 20.25 -24.26 -9.85
N MET A 122 20.08 -22.98 -9.53
CA MET A 122 19.44 -22.53 -8.28
C MET A 122 18.02 -23.09 -8.12
N HIS A 123 17.24 -23.20 -9.20
CA HIS A 123 15.87 -23.71 -9.12
C HIS A 123 15.80 -25.13 -8.56
N GLU A 124 16.84 -25.95 -8.76
CA GLU A 124 16.91 -27.30 -8.19
C GLU A 124 16.95 -27.29 -6.66
N LEU A 125 17.57 -26.26 -6.05
CA LEU A 125 17.55 -26.07 -4.60
C LEU A 125 16.15 -25.73 -4.10
N TYR A 126 15.47 -24.84 -4.81
CA TYR A 126 14.09 -24.46 -4.50
C TYR A 126 13.15 -25.67 -4.62
N PHE A 127 13.23 -26.43 -5.71
CA PHE A 127 12.47 -27.67 -5.88
C PHE A 127 12.84 -28.75 -4.85
N LYS A 128 14.05 -28.69 -4.30
CA LYS A 128 14.45 -29.59 -3.22
C LYS A 128 13.82 -29.22 -1.88
N ALA A 129 13.72 -27.92 -1.57
CA ALA A 129 13.02 -27.44 -0.38
C ALA A 129 11.50 -27.59 -0.51
N ASP A 130 10.98 -27.39 -1.73
CA ASP A 130 9.58 -27.48 -2.08
C ASP A 130 9.41 -27.92 -3.55
N PRO A 131 9.09 -29.21 -3.81
CA PRO A 131 8.90 -29.72 -5.18
C PRO A 131 7.80 -29.01 -5.98
N GLY A 132 6.87 -28.31 -5.30
CA GLY A 132 5.79 -27.56 -5.92
C GLY A 132 6.08 -26.06 -6.07
N TYR A 133 7.32 -25.61 -5.84
CA TYR A 133 7.66 -24.19 -5.83
C TYR A 133 7.42 -23.52 -7.20
N LYS A 134 6.55 -22.49 -7.23
CA LYS A 134 6.18 -21.74 -8.45
C LYS A 134 6.78 -20.32 -8.51
N GLY A 135 7.54 -19.92 -7.49
CA GLY A 135 8.08 -18.58 -7.35
C GLY A 135 9.37 -18.34 -8.14
N ARG A 136 9.98 -17.16 -7.96
CA ARG A 136 11.24 -16.81 -8.59
C ARG A 136 12.44 -17.42 -7.88
N TYR A 137 13.32 -18.07 -8.64
CA TYR A 137 14.58 -18.61 -8.15
C TYR A 137 15.62 -17.49 -8.05
N SER A 138 15.91 -17.04 -6.84
CA SER A 138 16.79 -15.89 -6.60
C SER A 138 17.95 -16.23 -5.67
N VAL A 139 18.81 -15.23 -5.44
CA VAL A 139 19.83 -15.19 -4.40
C VAL A 139 19.66 -13.88 -3.62
N PRO A 140 19.88 -13.85 -2.31
CA PRO A 140 20.45 -14.90 -1.47
C PRO A 140 19.47 -16.02 -1.08
N VAL A 141 19.99 -17.20 -0.73
CA VAL A 141 19.24 -18.30 -0.11
C VAL A 141 20.04 -18.85 1.07
N LEU A 142 19.47 -18.80 2.27
CA LEU A 142 20.02 -19.44 3.47
C LEU A 142 19.42 -20.84 3.61
N TRP A 143 20.25 -21.87 3.53
CA TRP A 143 19.84 -23.27 3.59
C TRP A 143 20.21 -23.91 4.92
N ASP A 144 19.32 -24.74 5.48
CA ASP A 144 19.60 -25.57 6.65
C ASP A 144 19.89 -27.02 6.25
N THR A 145 21.10 -27.49 6.54
CA THR A 145 21.52 -28.87 6.23
C THR A 145 20.85 -29.92 7.14
N LYS A 146 20.41 -29.55 8.34
CA LYS A 146 19.75 -30.48 9.27
C LYS A 146 18.31 -30.77 8.87
N THR A 147 17.55 -29.73 8.54
CA THR A 147 16.15 -29.88 8.10
C THR A 147 16.03 -30.04 6.58
N ASN A 148 17.14 -29.88 5.85
CA ASN A 148 17.22 -30.03 4.40
C ASN A 148 16.17 -29.16 3.67
N THR A 149 16.07 -27.90 4.09
CA THR A 149 15.15 -26.90 3.51
C THR A 149 15.76 -25.49 3.55
N ILE A 150 15.11 -24.55 2.88
CA ILE A 150 15.49 -23.13 2.93
C ILE A 150 14.99 -22.54 4.26
N VAL A 151 15.87 -21.78 4.92
CA VAL A 151 15.56 -21.00 6.12
C VAL A 151 14.97 -19.65 5.71
N ASN A 152 15.69 -18.88 4.89
CA ASN A 152 15.27 -17.55 4.47
C ASN A 152 15.85 -17.22 3.09
N ASN A 153 15.09 -16.54 2.23
CA ASN A 153 15.56 -16.05 0.94
C ASN A 153 15.23 -14.57 0.68
N GLU A 154 14.91 -13.80 1.73
CA GLU A 154 14.73 -12.35 1.66
C GLU A 154 15.98 -11.60 2.12
N SER A 155 16.48 -10.71 1.26
CA SER A 155 17.72 -9.96 1.48
C SER A 155 17.63 -8.97 2.63
N ALA A 156 16.51 -8.26 2.79
CA ALA A 156 16.34 -7.27 3.86
C ALA A 156 16.23 -7.92 5.24
N GLU A 157 15.58 -9.09 5.32
CA GLU A 157 15.52 -9.89 6.54
C GLU A 157 16.89 -10.46 6.88
N LEU A 158 17.58 -11.08 5.92
CA LEU A 158 18.92 -11.61 6.12
C LEU A 158 19.94 -10.52 6.53
N LEU A 159 19.79 -9.30 6.04
CA LEU A 159 20.58 -8.14 6.49
C LEU A 159 20.43 -7.87 7.99
N ARG A 160 19.23 -8.05 8.55
CA ARG A 160 18.97 -7.85 9.99
C ARG A 160 19.26 -9.11 10.80
N ASP A 161 18.71 -10.25 10.39
CA ASP A 161 18.76 -11.49 11.15
C ASP A 161 20.18 -12.04 11.32
N LEU A 162 21.06 -11.87 10.32
CA LEU A 162 22.47 -12.31 10.44
C LEU A 162 23.29 -11.48 11.43
N GLN A 163 22.82 -10.29 11.82
CA GLN A 163 23.51 -9.46 12.82
C GLN A 163 23.39 -10.04 14.23
N THR A 164 22.36 -10.84 14.51
CA THR A 164 22.10 -11.36 15.87
C THR A 164 22.00 -12.87 15.92
N GLY A 165 21.63 -13.52 14.81
CA GLY A 165 21.25 -14.92 14.78
C GLY A 165 22.30 -15.87 15.33
N PHE A 166 23.59 -15.56 15.18
CA PHE A 166 24.72 -16.40 15.62
C PHE A 166 25.46 -15.86 16.85
N ASN A 167 24.98 -14.80 17.50
CA ASN A 167 25.70 -14.14 18.61
C ASN A 167 26.11 -15.11 19.73
N SER A 168 25.28 -16.12 20.02
CA SER A 168 25.56 -17.12 21.07
C SER A 168 26.81 -18.00 20.84
N ILE A 169 27.36 -18.02 19.62
CA ILE A 169 28.54 -18.83 19.26
C ILE A 169 29.68 -17.99 18.67
N LEU A 170 29.52 -16.66 18.65
CA LEU A 170 30.54 -15.72 18.21
C LEU A 170 31.36 -15.20 19.40
N PRO A 171 32.62 -14.78 19.18
CA PRO A 171 33.36 -13.98 20.16
C PRO A 171 32.61 -12.70 20.53
N ASP A 172 32.79 -12.21 21.77
CA ASP A 172 32.03 -11.07 22.31
C ASP A 172 32.11 -9.82 21.42
N ASP A 173 33.30 -9.45 20.93
CA ASP A 173 33.49 -8.29 20.05
C ASP A 173 32.68 -8.39 18.74
N LYS A 174 32.54 -9.61 18.22
CA LYS A 174 31.72 -9.89 17.05
C LYS A 174 30.25 -9.99 17.39
N ALA A 175 29.88 -10.55 18.53
CA ALA A 175 28.49 -10.66 18.98
C ALA A 175 27.87 -9.28 19.27
N GLU A 176 28.63 -8.38 19.90
CA GLU A 176 28.20 -7.02 20.26
C GLU A 176 28.11 -6.06 19.07
N LEU A 177 28.84 -6.31 17.97
CA LEU A 177 28.76 -5.50 16.76
C LEU A 177 27.32 -5.49 16.20
N THR A 178 26.72 -4.30 16.17
CA THR A 178 25.40 -4.04 15.58
C THR A 178 25.49 -2.94 14.53
N LEU A 179 24.81 -3.12 13.41
CA LEU A 179 24.62 -2.09 12.38
C LEU A 179 23.27 -1.38 12.54
N TYR A 180 22.53 -1.71 13.60
CA TYR A 180 21.21 -1.16 13.94
C TYR A 180 21.18 -0.69 15.41
N PRO A 181 22.06 0.28 15.78
CA PRO A 181 22.16 0.76 17.16
C PRO A 181 20.89 1.51 17.57
N GLU A 182 20.48 1.34 18.83
CA GLU A 182 19.20 1.83 19.35
C GLU A 182 18.96 3.33 19.08
N HIS A 183 19.98 4.15 19.28
CA HIS A 183 19.89 5.60 19.12
C HIS A 183 19.75 6.09 17.66
N LEU A 184 19.96 5.22 16.67
CA LEU A 184 19.80 5.56 15.24
C LEU A 184 18.65 4.82 14.56
N ARG A 185 17.93 3.91 15.25
CA ARG A 185 16.91 3.03 14.64
C ARG A 185 15.88 3.78 13.81
N SER A 186 15.22 4.79 14.40
CA SER A 186 14.20 5.57 13.72
C SER A 186 14.74 6.24 12.44
N ARG A 187 15.99 6.73 12.49
CA ARG A 187 16.62 7.36 11.34
C ARG A 187 17.01 6.34 10.27
N ILE A 188 17.49 5.17 10.68
CA ILE A 188 17.80 4.05 9.80
C ILE A 188 16.54 3.58 9.07
N ASP A 189 15.43 3.40 9.79
CA ASP A 189 14.15 2.96 9.23
C ASP A 189 13.60 3.98 8.24
N GLU A 190 13.55 5.27 8.61
CA GLU A 190 13.15 6.37 7.73
C GLU A 190 13.96 6.40 6.44
N ILE A 191 15.28 6.24 6.54
CA ILE A 191 16.17 6.27 5.37
C ILE A 191 16.01 5.03 4.51
N SER A 192 15.86 3.86 5.13
CA SER A 192 15.78 2.58 4.44
C SER A 192 14.61 2.51 3.47
N VAL A 193 13.48 3.17 3.78
CA VAL A 193 12.28 3.21 2.92
C VAL A 193 12.58 3.87 1.58
N TRP A 194 12.98 5.15 1.59
CA TRP A 194 13.24 5.87 0.33
C TRP A 194 14.50 5.33 -0.37
N MET A 195 15.52 4.92 0.38
CA MET A 195 16.73 4.32 -0.20
C MET A 195 16.41 3.03 -0.94
N GLN A 196 15.54 2.18 -0.40
CA GLN A 196 15.12 0.96 -1.07
C GLN A 196 14.30 1.28 -2.32
N ARG A 197 13.31 2.18 -2.23
CA ARG A 197 12.38 2.52 -3.33
C ARG A 197 13.06 3.24 -4.50
N ASP A 198 13.89 4.23 -4.18
CA ASP A 198 14.33 5.27 -5.11
C ASP A 198 15.80 5.12 -5.54
N LEU A 199 16.63 4.46 -4.71
CA LEU A 199 18.03 4.19 -5.05
C LEU A 199 18.26 2.69 -5.35
N ASN A 200 17.99 1.79 -4.41
CA ASN A 200 18.34 0.38 -4.55
C ASN A 200 17.51 -0.32 -5.63
N SER A 201 16.18 -0.15 -5.61
CA SER A 201 15.28 -0.61 -6.68
C SER A 201 15.17 0.41 -7.81
N GLY A 202 15.43 1.70 -7.55
CA GLY A 202 15.31 2.77 -8.55
C GLY A 202 16.21 2.58 -9.78
N VAL A 203 17.45 2.15 -9.58
CA VAL A 203 18.37 1.83 -10.69
C VAL A 203 17.83 0.72 -11.61
N TYR A 204 17.09 -0.24 -11.06
CA TYR A 204 16.48 -1.32 -11.84
C TYR A 204 15.22 -0.85 -12.57
N LYS A 205 14.41 0.02 -11.96
CA LYS A 205 13.25 0.64 -12.62
C LYS A 205 13.69 1.45 -13.85
N ALA A 206 14.78 2.22 -13.73
CA ALA A 206 15.36 2.92 -14.87
C ALA A 206 15.98 1.95 -15.89
N GLY A 207 16.75 0.97 -15.41
CA GLY A 207 17.53 0.07 -16.25
C GLY A 207 16.74 -0.95 -17.07
N PHE A 208 15.61 -1.41 -16.55
CA PHE A 208 14.72 -2.38 -17.20
C PHE A 208 13.48 -1.74 -17.84
N ALA A 209 13.41 -0.40 -17.88
CA ALA A 209 12.34 0.30 -18.55
C ALA A 209 12.20 -0.17 -20.01
N GLN A 210 10.98 -0.57 -20.39
CA GLN A 210 10.67 -1.08 -21.73
C GLN A 210 10.33 0.04 -22.72
N SER A 211 10.23 1.29 -22.25
CA SER A 211 9.90 2.48 -23.05
C SER A 211 10.76 3.68 -22.65
N GLN A 212 10.90 4.64 -23.58
CA GLN A 212 11.59 5.91 -23.33
C GLN A 212 10.93 6.69 -22.19
N GLU A 213 9.59 6.75 -22.17
CA GLU A 213 8.82 7.41 -21.12
C GLU A 213 9.07 6.79 -19.73
N GLY A 214 9.06 5.45 -19.65
CA GLY A 214 9.37 4.74 -18.42
C GLY A 214 10.80 5.03 -17.93
N TYR A 215 11.76 5.13 -18.84
CA TYR A 215 13.13 5.50 -18.51
C TYR A 215 13.23 6.97 -18.03
N ASP A 216 12.67 7.92 -18.79
CA ASP A 216 12.71 9.36 -18.50
C ASP A 216 12.01 9.71 -17.18
N LYS A 217 10.98 8.94 -16.79
CA LYS A 217 10.32 9.06 -15.48
C LYS A 217 11.23 8.59 -14.32
N ASN A 218 11.94 7.49 -14.50
CA ASN A 218 12.62 6.80 -13.39
C ASN A 218 14.07 7.27 -13.17
N VAL A 219 14.82 7.59 -14.24
CA VAL A 219 16.24 7.98 -14.08
C VAL A 219 16.43 9.23 -13.22
N PRO A 220 15.62 10.31 -13.32
CA PRO A 220 15.82 11.51 -12.49
C PRO A 220 15.62 11.26 -10.99
N ILE A 221 14.75 10.32 -10.62
CA ILE A 221 14.49 9.94 -9.22
C ILE A 221 15.75 9.36 -8.57
N VAL A 222 16.48 8.52 -9.29
CA VAL A 222 17.75 7.94 -8.83
C VAL A 222 18.76 9.03 -8.51
N PHE A 223 18.88 10.03 -9.39
CA PHE A 223 19.81 11.14 -9.19
C PHE A 223 19.34 12.09 -8.07
N ALA A 224 18.04 12.28 -7.87
CA ALA A 224 17.53 13.02 -6.71
C ALA A 224 17.85 12.29 -5.39
N ALA A 225 17.73 10.96 -5.35
CA ALA A 225 18.13 10.16 -4.21
C ALA A 225 19.64 10.23 -3.94
N LEU A 226 20.48 10.25 -4.98
CA LEU A 226 21.92 10.46 -4.84
C LEU A 226 22.28 11.87 -4.36
N ASN A 227 21.63 12.94 -4.86
CA ASN A 227 21.80 14.30 -4.33
C ASN A 227 21.48 14.36 -2.82
N LYS A 228 20.38 13.72 -2.40
CA LYS A 228 20.01 13.63 -0.97
C LYS A 228 21.07 12.89 -0.15
N LEU A 229 21.55 11.75 -0.65
CA LEU A 229 22.58 10.95 0.03
C LEU A 229 23.90 11.73 0.16
N GLU A 230 24.31 12.42 -0.90
CA GLU A 230 25.51 13.27 -0.94
C GLU A 230 25.47 14.37 0.13
N LYS A 231 24.34 15.08 0.23
CA LYS A 231 24.13 16.08 1.28
C LYS A 231 24.12 15.47 2.68
N MET A 232 23.44 14.34 2.85
CA MET A 232 23.34 13.65 4.13
C MET A 232 24.70 13.21 4.68
N ILE A 233 25.58 12.66 3.83
CA ILE A 233 26.95 12.29 4.23
C ILE A 233 27.72 13.53 4.70
N ALA A 234 27.60 14.65 3.98
CA ALA A 234 28.27 15.90 4.34
C ALA A 234 27.76 16.48 5.67
N GLU A 235 26.44 16.50 5.87
CA GLU A 235 25.78 17.06 7.05
C GLU A 235 26.09 16.28 8.33
N ASN A 236 26.22 14.95 8.23
CA ASN A 236 26.46 14.09 9.39
C ASN A 236 27.94 13.98 9.80
N GLY A 237 28.87 14.56 9.01
CA GLY A 237 30.28 14.67 9.38
C GLY A 237 31.08 13.36 9.37
N GLY A 238 30.50 12.27 8.86
CA GLY A 238 31.08 10.96 8.53
C GLY A 238 32.02 10.29 9.56
N PRO A 239 32.77 9.25 9.14
CA PRO A 239 32.98 8.79 7.76
C PRO A 239 31.84 7.93 7.16
N PHE A 240 30.79 7.63 7.93
CA PHE A 240 29.61 6.86 7.48
C PHE A 240 28.41 7.77 7.22
N ILE A 241 27.35 7.23 6.59
CA ILE A 241 26.19 8.04 6.17
C ILE A 241 25.53 8.78 7.34
N LEU A 242 25.44 8.14 8.51
CA LEU A 242 24.83 8.70 9.72
C LEU A 242 25.87 9.23 10.73
N GLY A 243 27.10 9.49 10.28
CA GLY A 243 28.16 10.06 11.10
C GLY A 243 29.25 9.04 11.42
N LYS A 244 29.55 8.85 12.71
CA LYS A 244 30.76 8.11 13.15
C LYS A 244 30.60 6.59 13.21
N GLU A 245 29.37 6.09 13.18
CA GLU A 245 29.07 4.67 13.34
C GLU A 245 28.64 4.05 12.01
N LEU A 246 29.15 2.85 11.71
CA LEU A 246 28.72 2.08 10.56
C LEU A 246 27.33 1.50 10.81
N THR A 247 26.40 1.71 9.89
CA THR A 247 25.01 1.26 10.03
C THR A 247 24.55 0.40 8.85
N GLU A 248 23.37 -0.21 8.96
CA GLU A 248 22.80 -0.97 7.85
C GLU A 248 22.44 -0.08 6.64
N VAL A 249 22.30 1.23 6.85
CA VAL A 249 22.15 2.22 5.77
C VAL A 249 23.40 2.23 4.87
N ASP A 250 24.59 2.15 5.47
CA ASP A 250 25.85 2.06 4.71
C ASP A 250 25.92 0.77 3.88
N VAL A 251 25.51 -0.36 4.45
CA VAL A 251 25.47 -1.65 3.74
C VAL A 251 24.48 -1.61 2.57
N ARG A 252 23.28 -1.05 2.78
CA ARG A 252 22.25 -0.90 1.75
C ARG A 252 22.71 0.02 0.62
N ALA A 253 23.27 1.18 0.95
CA ALA A 253 23.80 2.13 -0.03
C ALA A 253 24.97 1.52 -0.80
N TYR A 254 25.91 0.87 -0.11
CA TYR A 254 27.16 0.39 -0.71
C TYR A 254 26.89 -0.65 -1.79
N ALA A 255 25.97 -1.58 -1.52
CA ALA A 255 25.56 -2.59 -2.47
C ALA A 255 25.12 -2.01 -3.82
N THR A 256 24.50 -0.82 -3.83
CA THR A 256 24.10 -0.11 -5.05
C THR A 256 25.21 0.80 -5.58
N VAL A 257 25.80 1.65 -4.74
CA VAL A 257 26.74 2.70 -5.14
C VAL A 257 28.02 2.10 -5.74
N VAL A 258 28.57 1.01 -5.18
CA VAL A 258 29.78 0.36 -5.74
C VAL A 258 29.58 -0.16 -7.17
N ARG A 259 28.32 -0.41 -7.57
CA ARG A 259 27.96 -0.86 -8.91
C ARG A 259 27.67 0.30 -9.86
N PHE A 260 27.45 1.51 -9.35
CA PHE A 260 26.87 2.60 -10.10
C PHE A 260 27.70 2.96 -11.33
N ASP A 261 28.94 3.40 -11.12
CA ASP A 261 29.84 3.74 -12.21
C ASP A 261 30.32 2.51 -12.99
N THR A 262 30.42 1.36 -12.32
CA THR A 262 30.94 0.13 -12.94
C THR A 262 30.00 -0.52 -13.94
N VAL A 263 28.69 -0.37 -13.75
CA VAL A 263 27.71 -1.06 -14.59
C VAL A 263 26.40 -0.30 -14.78
N TYR A 264 25.90 0.48 -13.82
CA TYR A 264 24.60 1.15 -13.98
C TYR A 264 24.64 2.34 -14.93
N VAL A 265 25.73 3.12 -14.94
CA VAL A 265 25.91 4.25 -15.87
C VAL A 265 25.77 3.79 -17.32
N GLN A 266 26.40 2.67 -17.68
CA GLN A 266 26.38 2.18 -19.05
C GLN A 266 25.20 1.23 -19.32
N HIS A 267 25.01 0.18 -18.52
CA HIS A 267 24.06 -0.88 -18.80
C HIS A 267 22.62 -0.42 -18.59
N PHE A 268 22.37 0.25 -17.46
CA PHE A 268 21.06 0.82 -17.11
C PHE A 268 20.87 2.25 -17.59
N LYS A 269 21.88 2.82 -18.27
CA LYS A 269 21.86 4.18 -18.78
C LYS A 269 21.68 5.22 -17.66
N CYS A 270 22.01 4.91 -16.40
CA CYS A 270 21.94 5.88 -15.31
C CYS A 270 23.09 6.91 -15.42
N ASN A 271 23.01 7.80 -16.42
CA ASN A 271 24.16 8.57 -16.92
C ASN A 271 23.95 10.10 -16.89
N LEU A 272 23.02 10.62 -16.07
CA LEU A 272 22.92 12.07 -15.83
C LEU A 272 24.15 12.63 -15.07
N GLY A 273 24.95 11.74 -14.50
CA GLY A 273 26.19 11.99 -13.79
C GLY A 273 26.86 10.67 -13.38
N THR A 274 27.99 10.74 -12.71
CA THR A 274 28.73 9.58 -12.15
C THR A 274 29.05 9.82 -10.68
N ILE A 275 29.23 8.76 -9.90
CA ILE A 275 29.63 8.87 -8.49
C ILE A 275 30.95 9.64 -8.38
N ARG A 276 31.95 9.28 -9.19
CA ARG A 276 33.29 9.87 -9.11
C ARG A 276 33.34 11.37 -9.40
N HIS A 277 32.53 11.85 -10.33
CA HIS A 277 32.61 13.25 -10.78
C HIS A 277 31.56 14.15 -10.15
N ASN A 278 30.35 13.65 -9.94
CA ASN A 278 29.21 14.46 -9.51
C ASN A 278 28.93 14.36 -8.02
N TYR A 279 29.46 13.34 -7.33
CA TYR A 279 29.15 13.08 -5.93
C TYR A 279 30.43 12.85 -5.11
N PRO A 280 31.26 13.88 -4.87
CA PRO A 280 32.54 13.73 -4.19
C PRO A 280 32.42 13.19 -2.76
N GLN A 281 31.35 13.50 -2.01
CA GLN A 281 31.13 12.94 -0.67
C GLN A 281 30.81 11.45 -0.74
N ILE A 282 29.92 11.03 -1.64
CA ILE A 282 29.63 9.62 -1.88
C ILE A 282 30.87 8.89 -2.38
N ASN A 283 31.66 9.47 -3.29
CA ASN A 283 32.90 8.86 -3.77
C ASN A 283 33.93 8.70 -2.64
N ASN A 284 34.08 9.71 -1.78
CA ASN A 284 34.96 9.66 -0.62
C ASN A 284 34.53 8.59 0.38
N TRP A 285 33.22 8.51 0.66
CA TRP A 285 32.60 7.47 1.48
C TRP A 285 32.82 6.07 0.88
N LEU A 286 32.60 5.90 -0.43
CA LEU A 286 32.81 4.65 -1.15
C LEU A 286 34.28 4.18 -1.05
N ASN A 287 35.23 5.08 -1.31
CA ASN A 287 36.66 4.79 -1.20
C ASN A 287 37.03 4.45 0.26
N THR A 288 36.47 5.16 1.23
CA THR A 288 36.71 4.91 2.65
C THR A 288 36.27 3.50 3.03
N LEU A 289 35.04 3.11 2.67
CA LEU A 289 34.51 1.78 2.95
C LEU A 289 35.31 0.69 2.24
N TYR A 290 35.51 0.82 0.92
CA TYR A 290 36.18 -0.18 0.11
C TYR A 290 37.62 -0.45 0.58
N TRP A 291 38.40 0.60 0.86
CA TRP A 291 39.82 0.43 1.16
C TRP A 291 40.13 0.24 2.65
N ASN A 292 39.30 0.76 3.55
CA ASN A 292 39.66 0.85 4.98
C ASN A 292 38.71 0.12 5.93
N VAL A 293 37.55 -0.36 5.46
CA VAL A 293 36.62 -1.10 6.31
C VAL A 293 36.61 -2.57 5.90
N PRO A 294 37.07 -3.49 6.78
CA PRO A 294 37.10 -4.92 6.48
C PRO A 294 35.72 -5.44 6.07
N GLY A 295 35.69 -6.30 5.06
CA GLY A 295 34.49 -6.90 4.50
C GLY A 295 34.08 -6.28 3.17
N PHE A 296 34.19 -4.95 3.02
CA PHE A 296 33.64 -4.26 1.85
C PHE A 296 34.36 -4.63 0.54
N LYS A 297 35.69 -4.57 0.51
CA LYS A 297 36.49 -5.00 -0.65
C LYS A 297 36.43 -6.52 -0.83
N GLU A 298 36.49 -7.27 0.26
CA GLU A 298 36.52 -8.74 0.24
C GLU A 298 35.23 -9.34 -0.32
N THR A 299 34.08 -8.65 -0.18
CA THR A 299 32.80 -9.11 -0.73
C THR A 299 32.45 -8.52 -2.10
N THR A 300 33.32 -7.68 -2.68
CA THR A 300 33.05 -7.01 -3.95
C THR A 300 33.85 -7.64 -5.08
N GLU A 301 33.16 -8.34 -5.99
CA GLU A 301 33.80 -8.97 -7.14
C GLU A 301 33.35 -8.31 -8.46
N PHE A 302 34.19 -7.44 -9.02
CA PHE A 302 33.83 -6.59 -10.17
C PHE A 302 33.66 -7.37 -11.47
N LYS A 303 34.42 -8.45 -11.68
CA LYS A 303 34.25 -9.28 -12.88
C LYS A 303 32.88 -9.97 -12.83
N HIS A 304 32.48 -10.54 -11.69
CA HIS A 304 31.13 -11.08 -11.51
C HIS A 304 30.06 -10.01 -11.77
N ILE A 305 30.18 -8.84 -11.16
CA ILE A 305 29.24 -7.71 -11.35
C ILE A 305 29.11 -7.37 -12.83
N LYS A 306 30.21 -7.01 -13.51
CA LYS A 306 30.15 -6.52 -14.89
C LYS A 306 29.63 -7.60 -15.84
N GLU A 307 30.13 -8.83 -15.72
CA GLU A 307 29.76 -9.92 -16.62
C GLU A 307 28.31 -10.36 -16.43
N ASN A 308 27.79 -10.34 -15.20
CA ASN A 308 26.40 -10.68 -14.96
C ASN A 308 25.42 -9.78 -15.72
N TYR A 309 25.54 -8.46 -15.52
CA TYR A 309 24.61 -7.51 -16.11
C TYR A 309 24.75 -7.49 -17.63
N THR A 310 25.98 -7.49 -18.13
CA THR A 310 26.22 -7.35 -19.56
C THR A 310 26.02 -8.62 -20.37
N LYS A 311 26.17 -9.81 -19.78
CA LYS A 311 26.02 -11.10 -20.50
C LYS A 311 24.69 -11.82 -20.21
N SER A 312 23.96 -11.43 -19.16
CA SER A 312 22.68 -12.08 -18.81
C SER A 312 21.43 -11.32 -19.23
N HIS A 313 21.56 -10.11 -19.79
CA HIS A 313 20.45 -9.27 -20.25
C HIS A 313 20.59 -9.02 -21.76
N GLY A 314 20.27 -10.05 -22.55
CA GLY A 314 20.45 -10.02 -24.02
C GLY A 314 19.53 -9.03 -24.74
N ASP A 315 18.43 -8.64 -24.11
CA ASP A 315 17.53 -7.56 -24.53
C ASP A 315 18.18 -6.18 -24.42
N ILE A 316 19.01 -5.96 -23.40
CA ILE A 316 19.71 -4.69 -23.17
C ILE A 316 21.06 -4.64 -23.92
N ASN A 317 21.80 -5.75 -23.88
CA ASN A 317 23.12 -5.86 -24.49
C ASN A 317 23.22 -7.12 -25.37
N PRO A 318 22.65 -7.10 -26.59
CA PRO A 318 22.55 -8.28 -27.45
C PRO A 318 23.89 -8.91 -27.85
N ARG A 319 24.97 -8.13 -27.84
CA ARG A 319 26.31 -8.61 -28.17
C ARG A 319 27.08 -9.18 -26.98
N ALA A 320 26.50 -9.12 -25.77
CA ALA A 320 27.11 -9.59 -24.52
C ALA A 320 28.52 -9.02 -24.26
N ILE A 321 28.80 -7.82 -24.76
CA ILE A 321 30.10 -7.15 -24.58
C ILE A 321 30.15 -6.56 -23.18
N THR A 322 31.12 -6.98 -22.38
CA THR A 322 31.37 -6.43 -21.05
C THR A 322 32.34 -5.25 -21.15
N PRO A 323 32.00 -4.06 -20.62
CA PRO A 323 32.88 -2.90 -20.65
C PRO A 323 34.12 -3.12 -19.78
N MET A 324 35.28 -2.61 -20.24
CA MET A 324 36.52 -2.64 -19.46
C MET A 324 36.51 -1.62 -18.32
N GLY A 325 35.91 -0.45 -18.55
CA GLY A 325 35.88 0.65 -17.59
C GLY A 325 34.79 0.50 -16.52
N PRO A 326 34.75 1.42 -15.56
CA PRO A 326 35.76 2.43 -15.28
C PRO A 326 37.06 1.78 -14.79
N TRP A 327 38.20 2.44 -15.00
CA TRP A 327 39.50 1.99 -14.47
C TRP A 327 40.11 3.10 -13.60
N PRO A 328 40.53 2.82 -12.35
CA PRO A 328 40.27 1.57 -11.60
C PRO A 328 38.76 1.36 -11.37
N ASP A 329 38.31 0.24 -10.78
CA ASP A 329 36.89 0.01 -10.42
C ASP A 329 36.44 0.86 -9.20
N VAL A 330 37.33 1.06 -8.23
CA VAL A 330 37.22 2.03 -7.12
C VAL A 330 38.52 2.80 -7.05
N GLU A 331 38.46 4.13 -6.89
CA GLU A 331 39.65 4.97 -6.84
C GLU A 331 40.39 4.78 -5.52
N GLU A 332 41.73 4.83 -5.57
CA GLU A 332 42.55 4.85 -4.36
C GLU A 332 42.60 6.25 -3.76
N GLY A 333 42.70 6.32 -2.43
CA GLY A 333 42.75 7.58 -1.69
C GLY A 333 41.37 8.05 -1.23
N TYR A 334 41.35 8.61 -0.02
CA TYR A 334 40.19 9.24 0.59
C TYR A 334 40.67 10.41 1.46
N GLU A 335 39.85 11.44 1.58
CA GLU A 335 40.06 12.59 2.43
C GLU A 335 39.43 12.32 3.80
N THR A 336 40.25 12.40 4.85
CA THR A 336 39.84 12.20 6.24
C THR A 336 39.14 13.43 6.82
N ASP A 337 39.43 14.62 6.32
CA ASP A 337 38.76 15.85 6.71
C ASP A 337 37.63 16.16 5.72
N LEU A 338 36.43 15.66 6.02
CA LEU A 338 35.26 15.79 5.13
C LEU A 338 34.86 17.24 4.82
N ASN A 339 35.32 18.22 5.59
CA ASN A 339 35.12 19.64 5.28
C ASN A 339 35.88 20.09 4.03
N LYS A 340 36.92 19.35 3.63
CA LYS A 340 37.67 19.60 2.38
C LYS A 340 37.01 18.93 1.17
N VAL A 341 36.08 18.00 1.39
CA VAL A 341 35.32 17.35 0.34
C VAL A 341 34.11 18.21 0.00
N LYS A 342 33.98 18.57 -1.27
CA LYS A 342 32.87 19.43 -1.73
C LYS A 342 31.61 18.59 -1.87
N VAL A 343 30.47 19.14 -1.48
CA VAL A 343 29.16 18.57 -1.77
C VAL A 343 28.88 18.76 -3.26
N GLY A 344 28.68 17.65 -3.97
CA GLY A 344 28.29 17.63 -5.37
C GLY A 344 26.78 17.51 -5.58
N ASP A 345 26.37 17.50 -6.85
CA ASP A 345 24.99 17.29 -7.28
C ASP A 345 24.89 17.04 -8.80
N VAL A 346 23.74 16.54 -9.22
CA VAL A 346 23.23 16.71 -10.60
C VAL A 346 22.20 17.82 -10.62
N LYS A 347 22.51 18.90 -11.36
CA LYS A 347 21.73 20.15 -11.43
C LYS A 347 20.66 20.18 -12.52
N MET A 348 20.25 19.02 -13.02
CA MET A 348 19.16 18.96 -13.99
C MET A 348 17.88 19.48 -13.32
N PRO A 349 17.12 20.41 -13.93
CA PRO A 349 15.96 21.02 -13.27
C PRO A 349 14.98 20.02 -12.66
N LEU A 350 14.66 18.94 -13.40
CA LEU A 350 13.78 17.88 -12.92
C LEU A 350 14.39 17.08 -11.74
N VAL A 351 15.71 16.86 -11.72
CA VAL A 351 16.38 16.23 -10.57
C VAL A 351 16.26 17.11 -9.33
N LEU A 352 16.51 18.42 -9.46
CA LEU A 352 16.41 19.37 -8.35
C LEU A 352 14.96 19.53 -7.84
N GLU A 353 13.98 19.48 -8.74
CA GLU A 353 12.56 19.50 -8.37
C GLU A 353 12.18 18.26 -7.53
N LEU A 354 12.57 17.07 -8.00
CA LEU A 354 12.32 15.81 -7.30
C LEU A 354 13.10 15.74 -5.98
N GLU A 355 14.32 16.28 -5.95
CA GLU A 355 15.10 16.43 -4.72
C GLU A 355 14.35 17.27 -3.69
N GLY A 356 13.75 18.39 -4.11
CA GLY A 356 12.94 19.26 -3.25
C GLY A 356 11.78 18.53 -2.56
N LYS A 357 11.22 17.49 -3.21
CA LYS A 357 10.15 16.65 -2.62
C LYS A 357 10.67 15.79 -1.47
N PHE A 358 11.92 15.32 -1.52
CA PHE A 358 12.53 14.56 -0.41
C PHE A 358 12.79 15.39 0.85
N THR A 359 12.98 16.70 0.72
CA THR A 359 13.23 17.65 1.83
C THR A 359 11.94 18.14 2.51
N ARG A 360 10.77 18.02 1.87
CA ARG A 360 9.48 18.45 2.46
C ARG A 360 8.93 17.50 3.54
N TYR A 361 9.60 16.37 3.78
CA TYR A 361 9.27 15.39 4.82
C TYR A 361 10.15 15.47 6.08
N SER A 362 10.88 16.58 6.30
CA SER A 362 11.53 16.87 7.59
C SER A 362 11.09 18.24 8.11
N PRO A 363 10.68 18.38 9.38
CA PRO A 363 10.03 19.60 9.86
C PRO A 363 11.07 20.68 10.17
N SER A 364 11.25 21.68 9.29
CA SER A 364 11.40 23.09 9.70
C SER A 364 11.73 24.05 8.55
N SER A 365 11.18 25.25 8.71
CA SER A 365 11.65 26.57 8.22
C SER A 365 11.04 27.14 6.93
N SER A 366 10.05 27.99 7.20
CA SER A 366 9.53 29.18 6.50
C SER A 366 10.51 29.96 5.61
N PHE A 367 10.06 30.46 4.44
CA PHE A 367 9.68 31.87 4.22
C PHE A 367 9.54 32.31 2.73
N ILE A 368 8.55 33.20 2.52
CA ILE A 368 8.43 34.36 1.60
C ILE A 368 8.04 34.14 0.11
N MET A 369 6.80 34.56 -0.15
CA MET A 369 6.20 34.90 -1.45
C MET A 369 6.92 36.03 -2.21
N ILE A 370 6.99 35.92 -3.54
CA ILE A 370 6.92 37.05 -4.48
C ILE A 370 6.13 36.61 -5.74
N SER A 371 4.98 37.26 -5.97
CA SER A 371 4.25 37.36 -7.26
C SER A 371 4.71 38.64 -7.99
N PRO A 372 4.35 38.99 -9.27
CA PRO A 372 3.19 38.55 -10.05
C PRO A 372 3.41 38.39 -11.59
N LEU A 373 2.40 37.94 -12.37
CA LEU A 373 1.58 38.77 -13.28
C LEU A 373 0.78 37.96 -14.33
N LEU A 374 -0.47 38.39 -14.51
CA LEU A 374 -1.54 38.00 -15.44
C LEU A 374 -1.15 37.93 -16.94
N VAL A 375 -1.81 37.02 -17.68
CA VAL A 375 -2.45 37.30 -18.98
C VAL A 375 -3.75 36.50 -19.12
N ALA A 376 -4.84 37.20 -19.46
CA ALA A 376 -6.18 36.69 -19.75
C ALA A 376 -6.32 36.28 -21.23
N VAL A 377 -7.34 35.45 -21.57
CA VAL A 377 -8.41 35.73 -22.55
C VAL A 377 -9.27 34.47 -22.86
N ALA A 378 -10.56 34.58 -22.51
CA ALA A 378 -11.82 34.29 -23.22
C ALA A 378 -12.24 32.89 -23.75
N THR A 379 -13.23 32.33 -23.05
CA THR A 379 -14.60 31.90 -23.45
C THR A 379 -14.84 30.88 -24.59
N GLY A 380 -15.60 29.83 -24.23
CA GLY A 380 -16.50 29.09 -25.11
C GLY A 380 -17.42 28.13 -24.34
N THR A 381 -18.66 28.52 -24.09
CA THR A 381 -19.69 27.77 -23.35
C THR A 381 -20.48 26.81 -24.24
N LEU A 382 -20.77 25.60 -23.75
CA LEU A 382 -21.99 24.84 -24.08
C LEU A 382 -22.50 24.12 -22.82
N ALA A 383 -23.69 24.48 -22.37
CA ALA A 383 -24.35 23.94 -21.19
C ALA A 383 -25.31 22.80 -21.56
N SER A 384 -25.36 21.75 -20.74
CA SER A 384 -26.46 20.79 -20.66
C SER A 384 -27.03 20.77 -19.25
N ALA A 385 -28.35 20.92 -19.12
CA ALA A 385 -29.07 21.14 -17.87
C ALA A 385 -29.09 19.93 -16.92
N ALA A 386 -28.92 20.20 -15.63
CA ALA A 386 -29.17 19.30 -14.49
C ALA A 386 -30.42 19.78 -13.71
N PRO A 387 -31.11 18.91 -12.95
CA PRO A 387 -32.45 19.17 -12.44
C PRO A 387 -32.45 20.04 -11.16
N ASN A 388 -33.36 21.01 -11.15
CA ASN A 388 -33.90 21.82 -10.04
C ASN A 388 -33.23 21.70 -8.65
N LEU A 389 -32.36 22.68 -8.34
CA LEU A 389 -32.04 23.08 -6.97
C LEU A 389 -32.51 24.53 -6.76
N ASN A 390 -33.39 24.75 -5.79
CA ASN A 390 -33.88 26.09 -5.43
C ASN A 390 -32.73 26.92 -4.83
N PRO A 391 -32.49 28.17 -5.26
CA PRO A 391 -31.54 29.05 -4.59
C PRO A 391 -32.15 29.60 -3.29
N ARG A 392 -31.51 29.36 -2.14
CA ARG A 392 -31.70 30.17 -0.94
C ARG A 392 -30.53 31.14 -0.80
N ALA A 393 -30.84 32.42 -0.78
CA ALA A 393 -29.91 33.50 -0.47
C ALA A 393 -29.70 33.57 1.06
N ASN A 394 -28.44 33.80 1.48
CA ASN A 394 -27.85 33.91 2.83
C ASN A 394 -27.00 32.69 3.24
N ALA A 395 -25.91 32.95 3.96
CA ALA A 395 -25.07 31.90 4.55
C ALA A 395 -25.85 31.12 5.62
N ALA A 396 -25.49 29.85 5.81
CA ALA A 396 -26.07 28.97 6.82
C ALA A 396 -24.97 28.16 7.53
N SER A 397 -25.29 27.64 8.72
CA SER A 397 -24.38 26.87 9.55
C SER A 397 -25.12 25.70 10.20
N TYR A 398 -24.44 24.56 10.30
CA TYR A 398 -24.98 23.34 10.91
C TYR A 398 -23.93 22.69 11.80
N CYS A 399 -24.34 22.12 12.94
CA CYS A 399 -23.43 21.56 13.94
C CYS A 399 -23.81 20.12 14.33
N SER A 400 -22.79 19.28 14.50
CA SER A 400 -22.84 17.98 15.15
C SER A 400 -21.77 17.94 16.23
N SER A 401 -22.13 17.74 17.50
CA SER A 401 -21.20 17.86 18.63
C SER A 401 -21.04 16.57 19.42
N SER A 402 -19.88 16.39 20.05
CA SER A 402 -19.54 15.18 20.81
C SER A 402 -20.44 14.93 22.01
N ASP A 403 -20.94 16.02 22.61
CA ASP A 403 -21.87 16.00 23.73
C ASP A 403 -23.33 15.73 23.30
N SER A 404 -23.57 15.52 22.00
CA SER A 404 -24.92 15.33 21.42
C SER A 404 -25.88 16.51 21.61
N THR A 405 -25.39 17.69 22.03
CA THR A 405 -26.18 18.93 22.11
C THR A 405 -26.70 19.33 20.73
N TYR A 406 -25.86 19.18 19.70
CA TYR A 406 -26.21 19.41 18.31
C TYR A 406 -26.09 18.12 17.51
N LYS A 407 -27.12 17.80 16.73
CA LYS A 407 -27.20 16.60 15.88
C LYS A 407 -27.65 17.02 14.48
N LEU A 408 -26.69 17.38 13.62
CA LEU A 408 -26.96 17.97 12.30
C LEU A 408 -27.96 19.14 12.36
N SER A 409 -27.87 19.93 13.43
CA SER A 409 -28.82 20.98 13.78
C SER A 409 -28.37 22.32 13.21
N THR A 410 -29.29 23.23 12.96
CA THR A 410 -28.92 24.63 12.62
C THR A 410 -28.09 25.24 13.75
N PHE A 411 -27.12 26.06 13.38
CA PHE A 411 -26.16 26.66 14.30
C PHE A 411 -25.93 28.15 13.98
N ASP A 412 -25.04 28.79 14.74
CA ASP A 412 -24.67 30.20 14.58
C ASP A 412 -24.17 30.48 13.16
N THR A 413 -24.92 31.30 12.42
CA THR A 413 -24.61 31.64 11.02
C THR A 413 -23.31 32.45 10.92
N PRO A 414 -22.37 32.10 10.01
CA PRO A 414 -21.18 32.92 9.80
C PRO A 414 -21.55 34.29 9.22
N VAL A 415 -20.81 35.31 9.63
CA VAL A 415 -20.93 36.68 9.14
C VAL A 415 -19.86 36.97 8.09
N SER A 416 -20.13 37.87 7.16
CA SER A 416 -19.13 38.33 6.20
C SER A 416 -18.12 39.28 6.88
N GLY A 417 -16.84 39.15 6.54
CA GLY A 417 -15.72 39.87 7.14
C GLY A 417 -15.14 39.20 8.38
N THR A 418 -14.28 39.90 9.11
CA THR A 418 -13.56 39.39 10.30
C THR A 418 -14.44 39.19 11.52
N GLY A 419 -15.65 39.79 11.54
CA GLY A 419 -16.59 39.72 12.67
C GLY A 419 -15.99 40.18 14.02
N ASN A 420 -16.56 39.70 15.13
CA ASN A 420 -16.07 39.94 16.49
C ASN A 420 -16.03 38.61 17.25
N ALA A 421 -14.86 38.25 17.78
CA ALA A 421 -14.63 36.98 18.47
C ALA A 421 -15.19 36.93 19.90
N ASP A 422 -15.65 38.05 20.47
CA ASP A 422 -16.24 38.13 21.82
C ASP A 422 -15.40 37.42 22.91
N GLY A 423 -14.06 37.50 22.78
CA GLY A 423 -13.10 36.91 23.73
C GLY A 423 -12.82 35.42 23.52
N MET A 424 -13.39 34.77 22.51
CA MET A 424 -13.06 33.39 22.12
C MET A 424 -11.65 33.30 21.53
N SER A 425 -11.03 32.13 21.62
CA SER A 425 -9.82 31.82 20.86
C SER A 425 -10.10 31.86 19.36
N THR A 426 -9.16 32.38 18.57
CA THR A 426 -9.34 32.57 17.13
C THR A 426 -8.55 31.56 16.31
N TRP A 427 -9.07 31.18 15.14
CA TRP A 427 -8.36 30.36 14.16
C TRP A 427 -8.54 30.90 12.74
N GLN A 428 -7.53 30.73 11.89
CA GLN A 428 -7.52 31.24 10.52
C GLN A 428 -7.42 30.10 9.52
N LEU A 429 -8.30 30.11 8.53
CA LEU A 429 -8.32 29.18 7.41
C LEU A 429 -8.30 29.97 6.10
N THR A 430 -7.71 29.39 5.07
CA THR A 430 -7.79 29.91 3.70
C THR A 430 -8.37 28.86 2.78
N VAL A 431 -9.17 29.27 1.81
CA VAL A 431 -9.75 28.41 0.77
C VAL A 431 -9.57 29.11 -0.58
N ASP A 432 -8.88 28.49 -1.53
CA ASP A 432 -8.83 29.00 -2.90
C ASP A 432 -10.08 28.54 -3.66
N ASP A 433 -11.12 29.37 -3.65
CA ASP A 433 -12.37 29.14 -4.39
C ASP A 433 -12.31 29.63 -5.85
N THR A 434 -11.11 29.91 -6.36
CA THR A 434 -10.87 30.19 -7.78
C THR A 434 -10.46 28.90 -8.51
N SER A 435 -10.40 28.95 -9.85
CA SER A 435 -10.06 27.79 -10.66
C SER A 435 -8.67 27.18 -10.36
N SER A 436 -7.72 27.94 -9.79
CA SER A 436 -6.41 27.41 -9.39
C SER A 436 -6.49 26.50 -8.18
N GLY A 437 -7.50 26.67 -7.32
CA GLY A 437 -7.71 25.86 -6.14
C GLY A 437 -8.57 24.63 -6.39
N TYR A 438 -9.04 24.39 -7.62
CA TYR A 438 -9.90 23.25 -7.89
C TYR A 438 -9.12 21.94 -7.85
N LYS A 439 -9.58 21.02 -7.00
CA LYS A 439 -9.04 19.67 -6.86
C LYS A 439 -10.01 18.64 -7.49
N GLN A 440 -10.17 17.49 -6.87
CA GLN A 440 -11.03 16.40 -7.33
C GLN A 440 -12.52 16.74 -7.23
N LYS A 441 -13.33 16.08 -8.07
CA LYS A 441 -14.79 16.05 -7.92
C LYS A 441 -15.21 14.95 -6.95
N VAL A 442 -16.24 15.23 -6.16
CA VAL A 442 -16.83 14.31 -5.20
C VAL A 442 -17.87 13.44 -5.89
N THR A 443 -17.75 12.12 -5.74
CA THR A 443 -18.77 11.15 -6.11
C THR A 443 -19.84 11.08 -5.05
N GLY A 444 -19.44 10.96 -3.77
CA GLY A 444 -20.35 10.92 -2.63
C GLY A 444 -19.69 10.33 -1.38
N PHE A 445 -20.54 10.07 -0.39
CA PHE A 445 -20.17 9.51 0.91
C PHE A 445 -21.21 8.47 1.34
N GLY A 446 -20.83 7.58 2.25
CA GLY A 446 -21.76 6.65 2.89
C GLY A 446 -21.07 5.61 3.76
N ALA A 447 -21.58 4.38 3.72
CA ALA A 447 -21.05 3.25 4.46
C ALA A 447 -21.34 1.94 3.71
N ALA A 448 -20.76 0.82 4.13
CA ALA A 448 -21.07 -0.47 3.55
C ALA A 448 -22.39 -1.05 4.10
N VAL A 449 -23.21 -1.56 3.18
CA VAL A 449 -24.33 -2.43 3.50
C VAL A 449 -23.79 -3.85 3.60
N THR A 450 -23.65 -4.32 4.83
CA THR A 450 -23.22 -5.69 5.17
C THR A 450 -24.44 -6.60 5.36
N ASP A 451 -24.24 -7.92 5.43
CA ASP A 451 -25.30 -8.84 5.83
C ASP A 451 -25.92 -8.44 7.18
N ALA A 452 -25.08 -8.01 8.13
CA ALA A 452 -25.54 -7.47 9.40
C ALA A 452 -26.53 -6.31 9.22
N THR A 453 -26.17 -5.33 8.36
CA THR A 453 -27.03 -4.20 8.01
C THR A 453 -28.37 -4.69 7.45
N VAL A 454 -28.35 -5.63 6.49
CA VAL A 454 -29.56 -6.17 5.86
C VAL A 454 -30.45 -6.86 6.89
N THR A 455 -29.86 -7.70 7.75
CA THR A 455 -30.59 -8.44 8.79
C THR A 455 -31.29 -7.49 9.75
N VAL A 456 -30.58 -6.51 10.30
CA VAL A 456 -31.13 -5.62 11.33
C VAL A 456 -32.09 -4.58 10.75
N PHE A 457 -31.87 -4.12 9.51
CA PHE A 457 -32.83 -3.23 8.85
C PHE A 457 -34.13 -3.96 8.50
N ASN A 458 -34.06 -5.23 8.12
CA ASN A 458 -35.24 -6.03 7.82
C ASN A 458 -36.03 -6.46 9.07
N SER A 459 -35.48 -6.31 10.28
CA SER A 459 -36.27 -6.52 11.51
C SER A 459 -37.16 -5.34 11.88
N LEU A 460 -36.93 -4.16 11.28
CA LEU A 460 -37.77 -2.98 11.49
C LEU A 460 -39.14 -3.14 10.80
N SER A 461 -40.13 -2.39 11.30
CA SER A 461 -41.40 -2.27 10.59
C SER A 461 -41.21 -1.64 9.21
N SER A 462 -42.08 -1.95 8.25
CA SER A 462 -41.99 -1.37 6.89
C SER A 462 -42.01 0.17 6.91
N SER A 463 -42.73 0.78 7.86
CA SER A 463 -42.76 2.23 8.04
C SER A 463 -41.45 2.79 8.59
N ASP A 464 -40.86 2.12 9.57
CA ASP A 464 -39.60 2.57 10.18
C ASP A 464 -38.43 2.39 9.23
N LEU A 465 -38.37 1.26 8.52
CA LEU A 465 -37.38 1.03 7.47
C LEU A 465 -37.51 2.08 6.36
N SER A 466 -38.72 2.40 5.91
CA SER A 466 -38.93 3.44 4.90
C SER A 466 -38.49 4.82 5.39
N THR A 467 -38.75 5.15 6.66
CA THR A 467 -38.32 6.42 7.27
C THR A 467 -36.79 6.48 7.41
N LEU A 468 -36.18 5.39 7.85
CA LEU A 468 -34.74 5.24 7.97
C LEU A 468 -34.06 5.42 6.61
N LEU A 469 -34.49 4.68 5.58
CA LEU A 469 -33.92 4.79 4.24
C LEU A 469 -34.11 6.18 3.62
N ASN A 470 -35.26 6.83 3.84
CA ASN A 470 -35.44 8.22 3.43
C ASN A 470 -34.43 9.14 4.12
N THR A 471 -34.16 8.94 5.42
CA THR A 471 -33.21 9.75 6.19
C THR A 471 -31.77 9.52 5.72
N LEU A 472 -31.39 8.29 5.44
CA LEU A 472 -30.04 7.94 4.95
C LEU A 472 -29.78 8.44 3.53
N MET A 473 -30.75 8.26 2.62
CA MET A 473 -30.53 8.39 1.17
C MET A 473 -30.97 9.73 0.59
N THR A 474 -31.56 10.63 1.37
CA THR A 474 -32.08 11.90 0.86
C THR A 474 -31.66 13.09 1.73
N SER A 475 -31.85 14.30 1.21
CA SER A 475 -31.62 15.58 1.92
C SER A 475 -32.43 15.78 3.22
N SER A 476 -33.33 14.85 3.57
CA SER A 476 -33.97 14.83 4.89
C SER A 476 -32.98 14.48 6.01
N GLY A 477 -31.92 13.74 5.71
CA GLY A 477 -30.81 13.43 6.62
C GLY A 477 -29.46 13.53 5.93
N ALA A 478 -28.74 12.41 5.81
CA ALA A 478 -27.35 12.40 5.35
C ALA A 478 -27.18 12.52 3.83
N ASP A 479 -28.20 12.18 3.03
CA ASP A 479 -28.10 12.20 1.57
C ASP A 479 -26.93 11.35 1.00
N PHE A 480 -26.69 10.17 1.58
CA PHE A 480 -25.63 9.27 1.15
C PHE A 480 -25.75 8.93 -0.35
N GLY A 481 -24.62 9.00 -1.04
CA GLY A 481 -24.52 8.85 -2.49
C GLY A 481 -23.46 7.87 -2.96
N LEU A 482 -22.70 7.29 -2.03
CA LEU A 482 -21.68 6.29 -2.28
C LEU A 482 -21.82 5.17 -1.25
N ILE A 483 -22.18 3.97 -1.70
CA ILE A 483 -22.44 2.81 -0.85
C ILE A 483 -21.54 1.66 -1.27
N ARG A 484 -20.96 0.97 -0.30
CA ARG A 484 -20.26 -0.30 -0.51
C ARG A 484 -21.18 -1.46 -0.11
N HIS A 485 -20.96 -2.66 -0.62
CA HIS A 485 -21.58 -3.86 -0.09
C HIS A 485 -20.67 -5.07 -0.27
N THR A 486 -21.01 -6.12 0.45
CA THR A 486 -20.29 -7.39 0.42
C THR A 486 -20.81 -8.28 -0.70
N ILE A 487 -19.90 -8.78 -1.54
CA ILE A 487 -20.23 -9.82 -2.51
C ILE A 487 -20.18 -11.15 -1.75
N ALA A 488 -21.37 -11.61 -1.35
CA ALA A 488 -21.58 -12.70 -0.41
C ALA A 488 -21.06 -12.37 1.02
N SER A 489 -20.57 -13.36 1.75
CA SER A 489 -20.22 -13.18 3.17
C SER A 489 -18.98 -12.33 3.40
N SER A 490 -18.99 -11.63 4.53
CA SER A 490 -17.85 -10.92 5.15
C SER A 490 -17.69 -11.38 6.60
N ASP A 491 -16.86 -10.71 7.38
CA ASP A 491 -16.85 -10.87 8.84
C ASP A 491 -18.19 -10.47 9.49
N LEU A 492 -18.87 -9.45 8.96
CA LEU A 492 -20.20 -9.01 9.40
C LEU A 492 -21.35 -9.77 8.71
N SER A 493 -21.22 -11.09 8.68
CA SER A 493 -22.23 -12.05 8.23
C SER A 493 -22.54 -13.05 9.33
N ALA A 494 -23.77 -13.55 9.42
CA ALA A 494 -24.10 -14.64 10.35
C ALA A 494 -23.52 -15.98 9.87
N ASP A 495 -23.30 -16.91 10.81
CA ASP A 495 -22.90 -18.29 10.46
C ASP A 495 -23.97 -19.04 9.64
N PRO A 496 -23.57 -19.95 8.74
CA PRO A 496 -22.20 -20.12 8.24
C PRO A 496 -21.84 -19.04 7.21
N ALA A 497 -20.54 -18.84 6.97
CA ALA A 497 -20.05 -18.12 5.81
C ALA A 497 -20.54 -18.77 4.50
N TYR A 498 -20.68 -17.97 3.44
CA TYR A 498 -21.18 -18.42 2.14
C TYR A 498 -20.62 -17.59 0.97
N SER A 499 -20.58 -18.20 -0.21
CA SER A 499 -20.44 -17.55 -1.51
C SER A 499 -21.72 -17.77 -2.34
N TYR A 500 -21.85 -17.09 -3.49
CA TYR A 500 -22.98 -17.34 -4.38
C TYR A 500 -22.85 -18.64 -5.18
N ASP A 501 -21.74 -19.37 -5.05
CA ASP A 501 -21.54 -20.64 -5.73
C ASP A 501 -20.68 -21.60 -4.89
N ASP A 502 -21.09 -21.87 -3.65
CA ASP A 502 -20.33 -22.79 -2.78
C ASP A 502 -20.32 -24.23 -3.30
N ASN A 503 -21.39 -24.64 -3.99
CA ASN A 503 -21.58 -25.97 -4.58
C ASN A 503 -21.15 -27.15 -3.65
N SER A 504 -21.43 -27.02 -2.35
CA SER A 504 -20.98 -27.97 -1.30
C SER A 504 -19.47 -28.26 -1.32
N GLY A 505 -18.66 -27.28 -1.71
CA GLY A 505 -17.21 -27.35 -1.86
C GLY A 505 -16.72 -28.01 -3.15
N ASN A 506 -17.60 -28.42 -4.07
CA ASN A 506 -17.21 -29.02 -5.34
C ASN A 506 -17.00 -27.95 -6.41
N ALA A 507 -16.00 -28.12 -7.27
CA ALA A 507 -15.78 -27.20 -8.38
C ALA A 507 -16.99 -27.14 -9.33
N ASP A 508 -17.42 -25.92 -9.68
CA ASP A 508 -18.46 -25.66 -10.67
C ASP A 508 -17.99 -24.62 -11.70
N THR A 509 -17.12 -25.03 -12.60
CA THR A 509 -16.59 -24.17 -13.69
C THR A 509 -17.66 -23.76 -14.71
N SER A 510 -18.90 -24.25 -14.58
CA SER A 510 -20.04 -23.80 -15.37
C SER A 510 -20.93 -22.79 -14.65
N LEU A 511 -20.67 -22.60 -13.34
CA LEU A 511 -21.46 -21.80 -12.41
C LEU A 511 -22.96 -22.16 -12.47
N ASN A 512 -23.31 -23.42 -12.75
CA ASN A 512 -24.70 -23.87 -12.84
C ASN A 512 -25.41 -23.82 -11.47
N GLY A 513 -24.64 -23.94 -10.39
CA GLY A 513 -25.05 -23.82 -9.00
C GLY A 513 -25.14 -22.37 -8.51
N PHE A 514 -24.70 -21.39 -9.31
CA PHE A 514 -24.73 -19.98 -8.92
C PHE A 514 -26.13 -19.53 -8.50
N ASN A 515 -26.25 -19.00 -7.29
CA ASN A 515 -27.48 -18.45 -6.75
C ASN A 515 -27.17 -17.41 -5.66
N LEU A 516 -27.89 -16.29 -5.66
CA LEU A 516 -27.76 -15.28 -4.61
C LEU A 516 -28.20 -15.79 -3.23
N GLY A 517 -29.06 -16.81 -3.19
CA GLY A 517 -29.68 -17.31 -1.96
C GLY A 517 -30.52 -16.24 -1.27
N ASP A 518 -30.99 -16.52 -0.06
CA ASP A 518 -31.85 -15.59 0.68
C ASP A 518 -31.11 -14.31 1.06
N ARG A 519 -29.84 -14.42 1.52
CA ARG A 519 -29.04 -13.28 1.96
C ARG A 519 -28.64 -12.35 0.81
N GLY A 520 -28.10 -12.90 -0.29
CA GLY A 520 -27.78 -12.10 -1.48
C GLY A 520 -29.01 -11.47 -2.13
N THR A 521 -30.15 -12.17 -2.14
CA THR A 521 -31.42 -11.60 -2.64
C THR A 521 -31.90 -10.46 -1.76
N ALA A 522 -31.79 -10.58 -0.43
CA ALA A 522 -32.16 -9.52 0.50
C ALA A 522 -31.22 -8.31 0.39
N MET A 523 -29.91 -8.53 0.22
CA MET A 523 -28.91 -7.50 -0.04
C MET A 523 -29.26 -6.70 -1.30
N ALA A 524 -29.44 -7.39 -2.43
CA ALA A 524 -29.82 -6.75 -3.69
C ALA A 524 -31.15 -5.99 -3.56
N GLY A 525 -32.14 -6.55 -2.85
CA GLY A 525 -33.42 -5.89 -2.59
C GLY A 525 -33.30 -4.61 -1.76
N LEU A 526 -32.42 -4.57 -0.76
CA LEU A 526 -32.17 -3.36 0.04
C LEU A 526 -31.45 -2.28 -0.79
N LEU A 527 -30.42 -2.66 -1.54
CA LEU A 527 -29.69 -1.75 -2.43
C LEU A 527 -30.59 -1.19 -3.55
N ALA A 528 -31.52 -1.99 -4.08
CA ALA A 528 -32.50 -1.51 -5.05
C ALA A 528 -33.43 -0.44 -4.45
N LYS A 529 -33.89 -0.62 -3.20
CA LYS A 529 -34.67 0.42 -2.48
C LYS A 529 -33.85 1.70 -2.31
N MET A 530 -32.57 1.59 -1.95
CA MET A 530 -31.67 2.75 -1.81
C MET A 530 -31.47 3.48 -3.15
N ARG A 531 -31.20 2.75 -4.23
CA ARG A 531 -31.05 3.31 -5.58
C ARG A 531 -32.33 4.00 -6.08
N ASN A 532 -33.51 3.47 -5.74
CA ASN A 532 -34.79 4.12 -6.08
C ASN A 532 -34.98 5.47 -5.36
N LEU A 533 -34.43 5.64 -4.15
CA LEU A 533 -34.45 6.91 -3.42
C LEU A 533 -33.37 7.89 -3.90
N LYS A 534 -32.23 7.38 -4.37
CA LYS A 534 -31.08 8.15 -4.82
C LYS A 534 -30.66 7.71 -6.23
N SER A 535 -31.22 8.36 -7.25
CA SER A 535 -30.96 7.98 -8.65
C SER A 535 -29.48 8.10 -9.07
N GLY A 536 -28.72 9.00 -8.44
CA GLY A 536 -27.28 9.16 -8.65
C GLY A 536 -26.40 8.33 -7.70
N LEU A 537 -26.95 7.30 -7.05
CA LEU A 537 -26.20 6.43 -6.14
C LEU A 537 -25.11 5.65 -6.88
N THR A 538 -23.89 5.70 -6.35
CA THR A 538 -22.79 4.82 -6.74
C THR A 538 -22.71 3.64 -5.78
N ILE A 539 -22.71 2.41 -6.30
CA ILE A 539 -22.59 1.17 -5.53
C ILE A 539 -21.27 0.46 -5.88
N LEU A 540 -20.43 0.24 -4.88
CA LEU A 540 -19.23 -0.59 -4.94
C LEU A 540 -19.52 -1.98 -4.36
N GLY A 541 -19.12 -3.04 -5.07
CA GLY A 541 -19.08 -4.42 -4.55
C GLY A 541 -17.65 -4.89 -4.34
N SER A 542 -17.38 -5.56 -3.22
CA SER A 542 -16.08 -6.20 -2.98
C SER A 542 -16.31 -7.62 -2.45
N PRO A 543 -15.62 -8.66 -2.92
CA PRO A 543 -15.67 -9.97 -2.29
C PRO A 543 -14.61 -10.06 -1.18
N TRP A 544 -14.95 -10.71 -0.08
CA TRP A 544 -13.98 -11.05 0.97
C TRP A 544 -13.18 -12.29 0.60
N SER A 545 -13.74 -13.14 -0.27
CA SER A 545 -13.11 -14.33 -0.80
C SER A 545 -13.81 -14.76 -2.09
N ALA A 546 -13.08 -15.43 -2.99
CA ALA A 546 -13.69 -16.27 -4.01
C ALA A 546 -14.40 -17.47 -3.36
N PRO A 547 -15.34 -18.17 -4.07
CA PRO A 547 -15.85 -19.46 -3.65
C PRO A 547 -14.72 -20.41 -3.23
N GLY A 548 -14.93 -21.20 -2.17
CA GLY A 548 -13.88 -22.02 -1.58
C GLY A 548 -13.20 -22.96 -2.58
N TRP A 549 -13.95 -23.55 -3.51
CA TRP A 549 -13.42 -24.43 -4.55
C TRP A 549 -12.54 -23.72 -5.58
N MET A 550 -12.61 -22.39 -5.68
CA MET A 550 -11.71 -21.58 -6.54
C MET A 550 -10.36 -21.31 -5.88
N LYS A 551 -10.19 -21.61 -4.59
CA LYS A 551 -8.99 -21.32 -3.81
C LYS A 551 -8.08 -22.54 -3.73
N LEU A 552 -6.78 -22.32 -3.58
CA LEU A 552 -5.81 -23.43 -3.48
C LEU A 552 -6.08 -24.32 -2.24
N ASN A 553 -6.58 -23.74 -1.15
CA ASN A 553 -6.96 -24.48 0.06
C ASN A 553 -8.35 -25.13 -0.01
N GLY A 554 -9.15 -24.86 -1.05
CA GLY A 554 -10.47 -25.46 -1.25
C GLY A 554 -11.55 -25.02 -0.25
N VAL A 555 -11.30 -23.98 0.57
CA VAL A 555 -12.24 -23.53 1.62
C VAL A 555 -12.51 -22.03 1.55
N LEU A 556 -13.74 -21.64 1.87
CA LEU A 556 -14.15 -20.24 1.88
C LEU A 556 -13.48 -19.49 3.04
N ASP A 557 -13.54 -20.05 4.24
CA ASP A 557 -12.88 -19.60 5.45
C ASP A 557 -12.22 -20.78 6.21
N GLY A 558 -11.25 -20.48 7.08
CA GLY A 558 -10.74 -21.46 8.06
C GLY A 558 -9.24 -21.78 8.05
N THR A 559 -8.46 -21.37 7.03
CA THR A 559 -6.99 -21.50 7.05
C THR A 559 -6.31 -20.40 6.24
N THR A 560 -5.12 -19.98 6.67
CA THR A 560 -4.26 -19.00 5.97
C THR A 560 -3.26 -19.66 5.02
N VAL A 561 -3.05 -20.97 5.15
CA VAL A 561 -2.18 -21.75 4.24
C VAL A 561 -2.89 -21.93 2.91
N ASP A 562 -2.20 -21.61 1.81
CA ASP A 562 -2.73 -21.69 0.44
C ASP A 562 -4.06 -20.93 0.27
N ASN A 563 -4.22 -19.83 1.02
CA ASN A 563 -5.40 -18.98 1.00
C ASN A 563 -5.36 -17.96 -0.15
N ASN A 564 -5.02 -18.44 -1.35
CA ASN A 564 -4.91 -17.67 -2.58
C ASN A 564 -5.90 -18.21 -3.61
N LEU A 565 -6.23 -17.38 -4.60
CA LEU A 565 -6.92 -17.85 -5.79
C LEU A 565 -6.08 -18.94 -6.47
N ASN A 566 -6.70 -20.05 -6.86
CA ASN A 566 -6.03 -21.00 -7.74
C ASN A 566 -6.00 -20.42 -9.17
N PRO A 567 -4.81 -20.28 -9.80
CA PRO A 567 -4.69 -19.72 -11.14
C PRO A 567 -5.56 -20.41 -12.21
N ASP A 568 -5.89 -21.69 -12.02
CA ASP A 568 -6.74 -22.44 -12.95
C ASP A 568 -8.19 -21.91 -13.01
N TYR A 569 -8.64 -21.15 -12.01
CA TYR A 569 -10.00 -20.62 -11.89
C TYR A 569 -10.13 -19.11 -12.12
N ARG A 570 -9.11 -18.44 -12.68
CA ARG A 570 -9.15 -16.99 -12.95
C ARG A 570 -10.26 -16.60 -13.93
N SER A 571 -10.52 -17.43 -14.94
CA SER A 571 -11.63 -17.20 -15.88
C SER A 571 -12.98 -17.43 -15.20
N ASP A 572 -13.11 -18.49 -14.37
CA ASP A 572 -14.34 -18.79 -13.64
C ASP A 572 -14.69 -17.69 -12.63
N LEU A 573 -13.68 -17.09 -11.99
CA LEU A 573 -13.86 -15.92 -11.13
C LEU A 573 -14.42 -14.72 -11.92
N ALA A 574 -13.95 -14.49 -13.14
CA ALA A 574 -14.48 -13.43 -14.00
C ALA A 574 -15.95 -13.68 -14.38
N ASP A 575 -16.31 -14.93 -14.72
CA ASP A 575 -17.69 -15.32 -15.00
C ASP A 575 -18.59 -15.22 -13.75
N TYR A 576 -18.03 -15.50 -12.56
CA TYR A 576 -18.72 -15.33 -11.28
C TYR A 576 -19.10 -13.85 -11.04
N PHE A 577 -18.17 -12.92 -11.30
CA PHE A 577 -18.49 -11.49 -11.25
C PHE A 577 -19.58 -11.12 -12.27
N VAL A 578 -19.52 -11.62 -13.51
CA VAL A 578 -20.56 -11.36 -14.52
C VAL A 578 -21.94 -11.83 -14.04
N LYS A 579 -22.06 -13.06 -13.52
CA LYS A 579 -23.33 -13.60 -13.02
C LYS A 579 -23.86 -12.80 -11.83
N TYR A 580 -22.99 -12.44 -10.90
CA TYR A 580 -23.33 -11.60 -9.76
C TYR A 580 -23.87 -10.23 -10.19
N LEU A 581 -23.16 -9.54 -11.09
CA LEU A 581 -23.55 -8.22 -11.58
C LEU A 581 -24.88 -8.26 -12.34
N GLN A 582 -25.09 -9.28 -13.17
CA GLN A 582 -26.36 -9.49 -13.88
C GLN A 582 -27.52 -9.80 -12.91
N ALA A 583 -27.29 -10.62 -11.89
CA ALA A 583 -28.30 -10.94 -10.89
C ALA A 583 -28.71 -9.72 -10.07
N TYR A 584 -27.74 -8.89 -9.64
CA TYR A 584 -28.00 -7.64 -8.93
C TYR A 584 -28.71 -6.62 -9.81
N ALA A 585 -28.29 -6.46 -11.07
CA ALA A 585 -28.98 -5.62 -12.05
C ALA A 585 -30.44 -6.07 -12.26
N SER A 586 -30.70 -7.38 -12.35
CA SER A 586 -32.05 -7.94 -12.49
C SER A 586 -32.95 -7.66 -11.29
N ALA A 587 -32.36 -7.52 -10.09
CA ALA A 587 -33.05 -7.12 -8.87
C ALA A 587 -33.26 -5.60 -8.74
N GLY A 588 -32.77 -4.79 -9.70
CA GLY A 588 -32.85 -3.32 -9.65
C GLY A 588 -31.70 -2.65 -8.88
N ALA A 589 -30.64 -3.40 -8.55
CA ALA A 589 -29.48 -2.95 -7.80
C ALA A 589 -28.20 -3.02 -8.65
N SER A 590 -28.20 -2.40 -9.83
CA SER A 590 -26.99 -2.32 -10.67
C SER A 590 -25.79 -1.84 -9.86
N VAL A 591 -24.64 -2.49 -10.05
CA VAL A 591 -23.40 -2.22 -9.32
C VAL A 591 -22.45 -1.46 -10.24
N ASP A 592 -22.00 -0.30 -9.80
CA ASP A 592 -21.25 0.65 -10.63
C ASP A 592 -19.75 0.35 -10.65
N ALA A 593 -19.24 -0.23 -9.56
CA ALA A 593 -17.84 -0.62 -9.44
C ALA A 593 -17.67 -1.92 -8.65
N ILE A 594 -16.60 -2.64 -8.94
CA ILE A 594 -16.10 -3.75 -8.12
C ILE A 594 -14.62 -3.58 -7.79
N THR A 595 -14.18 -4.09 -6.66
CA THR A 595 -12.78 -4.50 -6.46
C THR A 595 -12.73 -6.02 -6.61
N ILE A 596 -11.59 -6.59 -7.04
CA ILE A 596 -11.51 -8.04 -7.23
C ILE A 596 -11.36 -8.81 -5.91
N GLN A 597 -10.99 -8.11 -4.84
CA GLN A 597 -10.75 -8.65 -3.51
C GLN A 597 -10.72 -7.51 -2.48
N ASN A 598 -11.41 -7.68 -1.36
CA ASN A 598 -11.26 -6.87 -0.16
C ASN A 598 -9.91 -7.18 0.51
N GLU A 599 -9.11 -6.15 0.80
CA GLU A 599 -7.85 -6.29 1.55
C GLU A 599 -6.96 -7.43 1.04
N PRO A 600 -6.49 -7.40 -0.23
CA PRO A 600 -5.78 -8.52 -0.86
C PRO A 600 -4.46 -8.92 -0.18
N LEU A 601 -3.93 -8.12 0.76
CA LEU A 601 -2.76 -8.48 1.56
C LEU A 601 -3.13 -9.04 2.95
N ASN A 602 -4.42 -9.01 3.31
CA ASN A 602 -4.95 -9.59 4.53
C ASN A 602 -5.32 -11.06 4.30
N SER A 603 -4.65 -11.97 5.01
CA SER A 603 -4.91 -13.41 4.98
C SER A 603 -5.02 -13.93 6.40
N GLN A 604 -6.25 -14.09 6.87
CA GLN A 604 -6.56 -14.50 8.24
C GLN A 604 -7.57 -15.64 8.27
N SER A 605 -7.49 -16.45 9.32
CA SER A 605 -8.49 -17.49 9.62
C SER A 605 -9.63 -16.90 10.44
N GLY A 606 -10.82 -17.47 10.32
CA GLY A 606 -11.99 -17.13 11.15
C GLY A 606 -13.09 -16.38 10.40
N TYR A 607 -12.80 -15.84 9.22
CA TYR A 607 -13.78 -15.25 8.31
C TYR A 607 -13.23 -15.30 6.88
N PRO A 608 -14.06 -15.06 5.85
CA PRO A 608 -13.58 -15.08 4.47
C PRO A 608 -12.48 -14.04 4.25
N THR A 609 -11.33 -14.51 3.74
CA THR A 609 -10.21 -13.69 3.25
C THR A 609 -9.57 -14.41 2.07
N MET A 610 -8.88 -13.68 1.20
CA MET A 610 -8.07 -14.28 0.13
C MET A 610 -6.89 -13.37 -0.22
N TYR A 611 -5.69 -13.93 -0.18
CA TYR A 611 -4.48 -13.20 -0.54
C TYR A 611 -4.32 -13.15 -2.07
N VAL A 612 -4.06 -11.96 -2.61
CA VAL A 612 -3.79 -11.72 -4.03
C VAL A 612 -2.56 -10.84 -4.15
N TYR A 613 -1.58 -11.25 -4.97
CA TYR A 613 -0.39 -10.43 -5.21
C TYR A 613 -0.71 -9.27 -6.16
N ALA A 614 0.09 -8.19 -6.11
CA ALA A 614 -0.16 -6.99 -6.91
C ALA A 614 -0.06 -7.25 -8.43
N ASP A 615 0.93 -8.03 -8.86
CA ASP A 615 1.09 -8.44 -10.26
C ASP A 615 -0.04 -9.39 -10.68
N GLU A 616 -0.35 -10.38 -9.85
CA GLU A 616 -1.49 -11.28 -10.07
C GLU A 616 -2.82 -10.53 -10.18
N SER A 617 -3.06 -9.52 -9.33
CA SER A 617 -4.24 -8.67 -9.40
C SER A 617 -4.31 -7.90 -10.71
N GLY A 618 -3.18 -7.38 -11.20
CA GLY A 618 -3.09 -6.74 -12.50
C GLY A 618 -3.46 -7.70 -13.63
N ASP A 619 -2.86 -8.89 -13.63
CA ASP A 619 -3.08 -9.93 -14.64
C ASP A 619 -4.54 -10.40 -14.67
N ILE A 620 -5.14 -10.70 -13.50
CA ILE A 620 -6.55 -11.14 -13.39
C ILE A 620 -7.48 -10.07 -13.97
N ILE A 621 -7.22 -8.80 -13.70
CA ILE A 621 -8.05 -7.70 -14.21
C ILE A 621 -7.88 -7.57 -15.72
N ASN A 622 -6.63 -7.56 -16.21
CA ASN A 622 -6.32 -7.32 -17.61
C ASN A 622 -6.75 -8.48 -18.52
N ASP A 623 -6.51 -9.72 -18.09
CA ASP A 623 -6.65 -10.90 -18.94
C ASP A 623 -7.99 -11.62 -18.76
N ASN A 624 -8.68 -11.42 -17.63
CA ASN A 624 -9.92 -12.14 -17.31
C ASN A 624 -11.10 -11.20 -17.01
N VAL A 625 -11.07 -10.47 -15.89
CA VAL A 625 -12.24 -9.72 -15.38
C VAL A 625 -12.64 -8.59 -16.34
N GLY A 626 -11.70 -7.73 -16.74
CA GLY A 626 -11.96 -6.63 -17.66
C GLY A 626 -12.59 -7.07 -18.99
N PRO A 627 -11.98 -8.03 -19.72
CA PRO A 627 -12.56 -8.60 -20.93
C PRO A 627 -13.92 -9.26 -20.72
N ALA A 628 -14.14 -10.00 -19.62
CA ALA A 628 -15.41 -10.66 -19.34
C ALA A 628 -16.55 -9.65 -19.12
N LEU A 629 -16.31 -8.60 -18.34
CA LEU A 629 -17.29 -7.52 -18.13
C LEU A 629 -17.64 -6.82 -19.45
N ALA A 630 -16.62 -6.50 -20.26
CA ALA A 630 -16.81 -5.88 -21.57
C ALA A 630 -17.60 -6.78 -22.53
N SER A 631 -17.29 -8.08 -22.57
CA SER A 631 -18.00 -9.05 -23.40
C SER A 631 -19.45 -9.27 -22.96
N ALA A 632 -19.73 -9.13 -21.66
CA ALA A 632 -21.08 -9.18 -21.11
C ALA A 632 -21.87 -7.88 -21.31
N GLY A 633 -21.25 -6.82 -21.85
CA GLY A 633 -21.87 -5.51 -22.04
C GLY A 633 -22.15 -4.78 -20.72
N LEU A 634 -21.36 -5.05 -19.68
CA LEU A 634 -21.49 -4.43 -18.36
C LEU A 634 -20.61 -3.17 -18.28
N ASP A 635 -21.20 -2.06 -17.84
CA ASP A 635 -20.48 -0.78 -17.67
C ASP A 635 -19.71 -0.68 -16.35
N THR A 636 -19.86 -1.66 -15.46
CA THR A 636 -19.23 -1.74 -14.14
C THR A 636 -17.71 -1.57 -14.24
N LYS A 637 -17.16 -0.69 -13.40
CA LYS A 637 -15.72 -0.39 -13.36
C LYS A 637 -14.98 -1.31 -12.40
N VAL A 638 -13.69 -1.52 -12.62
CA VAL A 638 -12.82 -2.23 -11.68
C VAL A 638 -11.94 -1.23 -10.94
N TRP A 639 -12.03 -1.20 -9.61
CA TRP A 639 -11.17 -0.38 -8.77
C TRP A 639 -10.03 -1.25 -8.23
N ALA A 640 -8.81 -0.71 -8.23
CA ALA A 640 -7.64 -1.44 -7.74
C ALA A 640 -7.50 -1.34 -6.21
N TYR A 641 -6.81 -2.33 -5.66
CA TYR A 641 -6.28 -2.40 -4.30
C TYR A 641 -7.28 -2.69 -3.17
N ASP A 642 -8.09 -1.74 -2.71
CA ASP A 642 -9.05 -1.93 -1.60
C ASP A 642 -8.35 -2.34 -0.29
N HIS A 643 -7.28 -1.62 0.07
CA HIS A 643 -6.50 -1.87 1.30
C HIS A 643 -5.75 -0.63 1.80
N ASN A 644 -4.91 -0.79 2.83
CA ASN A 644 -4.34 0.31 3.61
C ASN A 644 -3.31 1.17 2.86
N THR A 645 -3.09 2.40 3.33
CA THR A 645 -2.19 3.40 2.75
C THR A 645 -0.69 3.05 2.83
N ASP A 646 -0.32 1.99 3.54
CA ASP A 646 1.05 1.55 3.83
C ASP A 646 1.78 0.89 2.64
N VAL A 647 1.05 0.32 1.67
CA VAL A 647 1.63 -0.32 0.47
C VAL A 647 1.18 0.35 -0.84
N PRO A 648 1.50 1.64 -1.08
CA PRO A 648 1.06 2.37 -2.27
C PRO A 648 1.66 1.84 -3.59
N SER A 649 2.69 1.00 -3.53
CA SER A 649 3.22 0.31 -4.70
C SER A 649 2.28 -0.76 -5.27
N TYR A 650 1.35 -1.30 -4.47
CA TYR A 650 0.39 -2.29 -4.95
C TYR A 650 -0.53 -1.72 -6.03
N PRO A 651 -1.32 -0.65 -5.77
CA PRO A 651 -2.20 -0.09 -6.80
C PRO A 651 -1.42 0.44 -8.01
N GLN A 652 -0.19 0.94 -7.81
CA GLN A 652 0.66 1.33 -8.95
C GLN A 652 0.98 0.13 -9.85
N THR A 653 1.33 -1.02 -9.27
CA THR A 653 1.62 -2.25 -10.03
C THR A 653 0.39 -2.69 -10.83
N VAL A 654 -0.80 -2.62 -10.22
CA VAL A 654 -2.05 -2.96 -10.92
C VAL A 654 -2.33 -2.00 -12.08
N LEU A 655 -2.13 -0.69 -11.89
CA LEU A 655 -2.29 0.30 -12.97
C LEU A 655 -1.29 0.09 -14.10
N ASP A 656 -0.03 -0.22 -13.78
CA ASP A 656 1.02 -0.45 -14.76
C ASP A 656 0.67 -1.62 -15.70
N THR A 657 -0.07 -2.62 -15.21
CA THR A 657 -0.54 -3.77 -16.00
C THR A 657 -1.92 -3.57 -16.63
N ALA A 658 -2.89 -3.05 -15.89
CA ALA A 658 -4.32 -3.09 -16.22
C ALA A 658 -4.99 -1.71 -16.35
N SER A 659 -4.22 -0.65 -16.61
CA SER A 659 -4.71 0.74 -16.70
C SER A 659 -5.96 0.94 -17.57
N THR A 660 -6.17 0.11 -18.60
CA THR A 660 -7.35 0.19 -19.48
C THR A 660 -8.66 -0.08 -18.75
N TYR A 661 -8.64 -0.94 -17.72
CA TYR A 661 -9.83 -1.37 -16.98
C TYR A 661 -9.95 -0.73 -15.59
N VAL A 662 -8.91 -0.03 -15.14
CA VAL A 662 -8.80 0.49 -13.76
C VAL A 662 -8.81 2.03 -13.74
N PRO A 663 -10.00 2.66 -13.65
CA PRO A 663 -10.10 4.11 -13.56
C PRO A 663 -9.87 4.67 -12.14
N ALA A 664 -9.86 3.81 -11.11
CA ALA A 664 -9.78 4.25 -9.73
C ALA A 664 -9.03 3.29 -8.81
N VAL A 665 -8.59 3.81 -7.66
CA VAL A 665 -7.95 3.07 -6.57
C VAL A 665 -8.75 3.26 -5.27
N ALA A 666 -8.87 2.17 -4.51
CA ALA A 666 -9.56 2.10 -3.23
C ALA A 666 -8.56 1.95 -2.07
N TRP A 667 -8.79 2.70 -0.98
CA TRP A 667 -7.91 2.81 0.18
C TRP A 667 -8.66 2.60 1.51
N HIS A 668 -8.01 1.94 2.48
CA HIS A 668 -8.51 1.73 3.85
C HIS A 668 -7.68 2.52 4.87
N CYS A 669 -8.18 2.61 6.11
CA CYS A 669 -7.61 3.45 7.18
C CYS A 669 -6.90 2.68 8.31
N TYR A 670 -6.65 1.37 8.16
CA TYR A 670 -6.28 0.49 9.29
C TYR A 670 -4.78 0.39 9.56
N ALA A 671 -3.94 0.98 8.70
CA ALA A 671 -2.51 1.06 8.95
C ALA A 671 -2.22 1.75 10.29
N SER A 672 -1.28 1.19 11.06
CA SER A 672 -0.87 1.77 12.35
C SER A 672 -0.27 3.19 12.21
N ASP A 673 0.29 3.48 11.04
CA ASP A 673 0.89 4.74 10.61
C ASP A 673 0.07 5.36 9.46
N ASN A 674 -1.26 5.24 9.53
CA ASN A 674 -2.16 5.73 8.49
C ASN A 674 -1.84 7.18 8.05
N ASP A 675 -1.41 7.34 6.80
CA ASP A 675 -1.05 8.62 6.20
C ASP A 675 -1.85 8.87 4.92
N TRP A 676 -2.75 9.86 4.97
CA TRP A 676 -3.52 10.27 3.80
C TRP A 676 -2.67 11.03 2.77
N GLY A 677 -1.49 11.55 3.14
CA GLY A 677 -0.55 12.20 2.22
C GLY A 677 -0.14 11.30 1.05
N VAL A 678 -0.16 9.98 1.26
CA VAL A 678 0.06 8.96 0.22
C VAL A 678 -0.86 9.14 -0.98
N LEU A 679 -2.12 9.52 -0.78
CA LEU A 679 -3.06 9.73 -1.89
C LEU A 679 -2.68 10.98 -2.71
N THR A 680 -2.10 12.01 -2.07
CA THR A 680 -1.57 13.18 -2.78
C THR A 680 -0.35 12.82 -3.62
N ASP A 681 0.57 12.01 -3.09
CA ASP A 681 1.72 11.49 -3.84
C ASP A 681 1.28 10.60 -5.02
N PHE A 682 0.27 9.76 -4.78
CA PHE A 682 -0.30 8.90 -5.81
C PHE A 682 -1.00 9.70 -6.91
N HIS A 683 -1.80 10.70 -6.56
CA HIS A 683 -2.42 11.62 -7.51
C HIS A 683 -1.37 12.36 -8.34
N THR A 684 -0.29 12.84 -7.71
CA THR A 684 0.81 13.52 -8.41
C THR A 684 1.42 12.63 -9.50
N SER A 685 1.49 11.32 -9.26
CA SER A 685 2.01 10.34 -10.22
C SER A 685 0.97 9.84 -11.23
N ASN A 686 -0.32 9.89 -10.87
CA ASN A 686 -1.44 9.34 -11.62
C ASN A 686 -2.64 10.32 -11.60
N PRO A 687 -2.52 11.52 -12.23
CA PRO A 687 -3.49 12.61 -12.04
C PRO A 687 -4.89 12.31 -12.57
N ASN A 688 -5.02 11.32 -13.46
CA ASN A 688 -6.29 10.92 -14.06
C ASN A 688 -6.97 9.74 -13.32
N THR A 689 -6.32 9.16 -12.32
CA THR A 689 -6.86 8.03 -11.56
C THR A 689 -7.64 8.56 -10.35
N LEU A 690 -8.91 8.19 -10.26
CA LEU A 690 -9.75 8.54 -9.10
C LEU A 690 -9.31 7.76 -7.87
N GLN A 691 -9.52 8.33 -6.69
CA GLN A 691 -9.16 7.70 -5.42
C GLN A 691 -10.35 7.72 -4.48
N TYR A 692 -10.55 6.66 -3.70
CA TYR A 692 -11.64 6.55 -2.75
C TYR A 692 -11.14 5.96 -1.44
N MET A 693 -11.59 6.49 -0.31
CA MET A 693 -11.49 5.77 0.96
C MET A 693 -12.72 4.88 1.06
N THR A 694 -12.52 3.55 0.99
CA THR A 694 -13.60 2.59 0.81
C THR A 694 -13.99 1.85 2.09
N GLU A 695 -13.15 1.89 3.11
CA GLU A 695 -13.44 1.25 4.39
C GLU A 695 -12.68 1.89 5.57
N CYS A 696 -13.42 2.20 6.63
CA CYS A 696 -12.88 2.54 7.94
C CYS A 696 -13.90 2.23 9.04
N TRP A 697 -13.48 1.62 10.15
CA TRP A 697 -14.36 1.10 11.18
C TRP A 697 -14.69 2.17 12.24
N THR A 698 -15.85 1.98 12.87
CA THR A 698 -16.34 2.78 14.00
C THR A 698 -16.78 1.86 15.14
N SER A 699 -16.68 2.34 16.37
CA SER A 699 -16.96 1.56 17.58
C SER A 699 -17.30 2.45 18.77
N PRO A 700 -17.92 1.92 19.84
CA PRO A 700 -18.03 2.65 21.10
C PRO A 700 -16.67 3.06 21.68
N SER A 701 -15.59 2.36 21.29
CA SER A 701 -14.22 2.63 21.73
C SER A 701 -13.47 3.65 20.87
N THR A 702 -13.95 3.93 19.64
CA THR A 702 -13.32 4.95 18.79
C THR A 702 -13.66 6.36 19.30
N GLY A 703 -12.75 7.31 19.09
CA GLY A 703 -12.99 8.71 19.44
C GLY A 703 -14.18 9.30 18.69
N TRP A 704 -14.81 10.35 19.27
CA TRP A 704 -15.99 10.98 18.69
C TRP A 704 -15.78 11.52 17.27
N SER A 705 -14.53 11.89 16.93
CA SER A 705 -14.16 12.45 15.63
C SER A 705 -13.76 11.40 14.60
N GLN A 706 -13.74 10.10 14.94
CA GLN A 706 -13.24 9.03 14.05
C GLN A 706 -13.84 9.14 12.64
N ALA A 707 -15.16 9.24 12.55
CA ALA A 707 -15.85 9.35 11.27
C ALA A 707 -15.68 10.68 10.53
N ALA A 708 -15.44 11.76 11.28
CA ALA A 708 -15.03 13.03 10.67
C ALA A 708 -13.61 12.93 10.10
N ASP A 709 -12.69 12.29 10.82
CA ASP A 709 -11.26 12.23 10.50
C ASP A 709 -11.01 11.40 9.25
N PHE A 710 -11.61 10.20 9.17
CA PHE A 710 -11.51 9.37 7.96
C PHE A 710 -12.32 9.91 6.78
N THR A 711 -13.18 10.91 6.97
CA THR A 711 -13.86 11.60 5.86
C THR A 711 -13.05 12.81 5.39
N MET A 712 -12.54 13.61 6.33
CA MET A 712 -11.78 14.84 6.10
C MET A 712 -10.42 14.56 5.45
N GLY A 713 -9.64 13.65 6.03
CA GLY A 713 -8.26 13.37 5.60
C GLY A 713 -8.16 12.96 4.12
N PRO A 714 -8.93 11.96 3.66
CA PRO A 714 -8.95 11.57 2.25
C PRO A 714 -9.39 12.70 1.32
N LEU A 715 -10.42 13.49 1.68
CA LEU A 715 -10.87 14.62 0.86
C LEU A 715 -9.78 15.69 0.71
N GLN A 716 -9.04 15.98 1.79
CA GLN A 716 -7.89 16.87 1.73
C GLN A 716 -6.79 16.33 0.81
N ASN A 717 -6.76 15.02 0.55
CA ASN A 717 -5.74 14.32 -0.22
C ASN A 717 -6.29 13.62 -1.48
N TRP A 718 -7.12 14.31 -2.26
CA TRP A 718 -7.54 13.86 -3.59
C TRP A 718 -8.53 12.68 -3.65
N ALA A 719 -9.07 12.20 -2.53
CA ALA A 719 -10.15 11.22 -2.57
C ALA A 719 -11.47 11.85 -3.04
N SER A 720 -12.16 11.18 -3.96
CA SER A 720 -13.47 11.55 -4.50
C SER A 720 -14.64 11.08 -3.63
N GLY A 721 -14.38 10.36 -2.54
CA GLY A 721 -15.41 9.91 -1.62
C GLY A 721 -14.84 9.11 -0.46
N ALA A 722 -15.68 8.90 0.55
CA ALA A 722 -15.34 8.21 1.79
C ALA A 722 -16.52 7.34 2.25
N MET A 723 -16.23 6.12 2.71
CA MET A 723 -17.21 5.18 3.25
C MET A 723 -16.79 4.63 4.60
N ALA A 724 -17.68 4.69 5.59
CA ALA A 724 -17.52 3.91 6.82
C ALA A 724 -17.69 2.41 6.53
N TRP A 725 -17.23 1.57 7.45
CA TRP A 725 -17.36 0.13 7.31
C TRP A 725 -18.84 -0.30 7.33
N THR A 726 -19.48 -0.49 8.48
CA THR A 726 -20.88 -0.96 8.51
C THR A 726 -21.90 0.17 8.64
N LEU A 727 -22.94 0.16 7.79
CA LEU A 727 -24.04 1.12 7.85
C LEU A 727 -24.97 0.85 9.04
N GLY A 728 -25.23 -0.42 9.33
CA GLY A 728 -26.13 -0.86 10.38
C GLY A 728 -25.61 -2.06 11.16
N SER A 729 -25.85 -2.06 12.47
CA SER A 729 -25.62 -3.20 13.36
C SER A 729 -26.74 -3.28 14.40
N ASP A 730 -26.85 -4.40 15.11
CA ASP A 730 -27.66 -4.44 16.33
C ASP A 730 -26.93 -3.78 17.51
N THR A 731 -27.57 -3.75 18.68
CA THR A 731 -27.01 -3.19 19.92
C THR A 731 -25.86 -4.03 20.52
N SER A 732 -25.57 -5.19 19.95
CA SER A 732 -24.41 -6.04 20.25
C SER A 732 -23.40 -6.07 19.09
N TYR A 733 -23.50 -5.11 18.15
CA TYR A 733 -22.60 -4.94 17.01
C TYR A 733 -22.61 -6.09 15.99
N GLY A 734 -23.68 -6.89 15.97
CA GLY A 734 -23.83 -8.03 15.08
C GLY A 734 -24.96 -7.89 14.06
N PRO A 735 -25.31 -9.01 13.38
CA PRO A 735 -24.63 -10.31 13.43
C PRO A 735 -23.23 -10.30 12.80
N HIS A 736 -22.32 -11.12 13.31
CA HIS A 736 -20.99 -11.36 12.76
C HIS A 736 -20.66 -12.86 12.86
N LEU A 737 -19.63 -13.31 12.15
CA LEU A 737 -19.22 -14.71 12.19
C LEU A 737 -18.71 -15.06 13.58
N SER A 738 -19.09 -16.23 14.11
CA SER A 738 -18.62 -16.66 15.44
C SER A 738 -17.16 -17.10 15.43
N SER A 739 -16.61 -17.38 14.24
CA SER A 739 -15.25 -17.86 14.04
C SER A 739 -14.18 -16.76 14.04
N GLY A 740 -14.57 -15.48 13.94
CA GLY A 740 -13.64 -14.35 13.98
C GLY A 740 -14.16 -13.13 13.22
N GLY A 741 -13.32 -12.10 13.13
CA GLY A 741 -13.66 -10.83 12.51
C GLY A 741 -13.99 -9.74 13.53
N CYS A 742 -14.60 -8.63 13.09
CA CYS A 742 -14.88 -7.52 13.97
C CYS A 742 -16.13 -7.75 14.83
N ASP A 743 -15.95 -7.90 16.14
CA ASP A 743 -17.03 -8.09 17.14
C ASP A 743 -17.45 -6.79 17.84
N THR A 744 -16.80 -5.67 17.52
CA THR A 744 -17.05 -4.34 18.11
C THR A 744 -17.32 -3.26 17.07
N CYS A 745 -17.52 -3.66 15.80
CA CYS A 745 -17.82 -2.76 14.70
C CYS A 745 -19.26 -2.27 14.80
N ARG A 746 -19.41 -1.04 15.29
CA ARG A 746 -20.72 -0.38 15.42
C ARG A 746 -21.10 0.28 14.11
N GLY A 747 -22.33 0.04 13.67
CA GLY A 747 -22.90 0.72 12.51
C GLY A 747 -23.19 2.19 12.75
N LEU A 748 -23.31 2.95 11.65
CA LEU A 748 -23.83 4.32 11.71
C LEU A 748 -25.27 4.37 12.28
N VAL A 749 -26.00 3.26 12.14
CA VAL A 749 -27.33 3.03 12.69
C VAL A 749 -27.30 1.79 13.59
N GLU A 750 -27.73 1.94 14.84
CA GLU A 750 -27.91 0.82 15.77
C GLU A 750 -29.39 0.48 15.85
N VAL A 751 -29.73 -0.80 15.65
CA VAL A 751 -31.10 -1.31 15.73
C VAL A 751 -31.27 -2.15 16.98
N ASP A 752 -32.23 -1.78 17.82
CA ASP A 752 -32.72 -2.67 18.88
C ASP A 752 -33.74 -3.61 18.25
N THR A 753 -33.28 -4.80 17.86
CA THR A 753 -34.09 -5.82 17.19
C THR A 753 -35.20 -6.38 18.09
N SER A 754 -35.05 -6.27 19.41
CA SER A 754 -36.06 -6.70 20.38
C SER A 754 -37.17 -5.66 20.55
N ALA A 755 -36.81 -4.38 20.56
CA ALA A 755 -37.75 -3.26 20.65
C ALA A 755 -38.37 -2.89 19.30
N GLY A 756 -37.74 -3.27 18.18
CA GLY A 756 -38.14 -2.86 16.83
C GLY A 756 -37.87 -1.39 16.56
N THR A 757 -36.86 -0.80 17.21
CA THR A 757 -36.50 0.62 17.11
C THR A 757 -35.06 0.78 16.63
N TYR A 758 -34.68 1.99 16.21
CA TYR A 758 -33.31 2.30 15.80
C TYR A 758 -32.87 3.66 16.33
N SER A 759 -31.55 3.86 16.37
CA SER A 759 -30.92 5.14 16.69
C SER A 759 -29.69 5.38 15.82
N PHE A 760 -29.32 6.65 15.64
CA PHE A 760 -28.13 7.03 14.91
C PHE A 760 -26.95 7.19 15.88
N ALA A 761 -25.84 6.55 15.56
CA ALA A 761 -24.58 6.73 16.28
C ALA A 761 -24.04 8.16 16.05
N ILE A 762 -23.12 8.60 16.91
CA ILE A 762 -22.43 9.89 16.72
C ILE A 762 -21.74 9.96 15.34
N ASP A 763 -21.19 8.84 14.89
CA ASP A 763 -20.48 8.70 13.62
C ASP A 763 -21.36 9.08 12.41
N TYR A 764 -22.65 8.73 12.45
CA TYR A 764 -23.62 9.14 11.43
C TYR A 764 -23.68 10.66 11.31
N TYR A 765 -23.80 11.35 12.45
CA TYR A 765 -23.92 12.81 12.47
C TYR A 765 -22.63 13.50 12.05
N MET A 766 -21.46 12.89 12.31
CA MET A 766 -20.17 13.43 11.87
C MET A 766 -20.00 13.29 10.36
N MET A 767 -20.33 12.12 9.78
CA MET A 767 -20.29 11.96 8.31
C MET A 767 -21.35 12.78 7.59
N ALA A 768 -22.55 12.92 8.18
CA ALA A 768 -23.64 13.70 7.59
C ALA A 768 -23.31 15.18 7.41
N GLN A 769 -22.35 15.73 8.18
CA GLN A 769 -21.84 17.09 8.00
C GLN A 769 -21.06 17.27 6.69
N PHE A 770 -20.58 16.19 6.08
CA PHE A 770 -19.97 16.20 4.76
C PHE A 770 -21.01 15.85 3.72
N SER A 771 -21.66 14.69 3.87
CA SER A 771 -22.49 14.10 2.80
C SER A 771 -23.70 14.94 2.42
N ARG A 772 -24.33 15.60 3.40
CA ARG A 772 -25.50 16.46 3.15
C ARG A 772 -25.16 17.75 2.43
N PHE A 773 -23.95 18.28 2.63
CA PHE A 773 -23.57 19.63 2.24
C PHE A 773 -22.50 19.69 1.15
N ILE A 774 -21.86 18.56 0.83
CA ILE A 774 -20.94 18.37 -0.29
C ILE A 774 -21.60 17.35 -1.25
N PRO A 775 -22.52 17.80 -2.12
CA PRO A 775 -23.25 16.91 -3.00
C PRO A 775 -22.37 16.30 -4.09
N SER A 776 -22.86 15.24 -4.71
CA SER A 776 -22.21 14.65 -5.89
C SER A 776 -21.95 15.70 -6.97
N GLY A 777 -20.75 15.68 -7.54
CA GLY A 777 -20.26 16.65 -8.52
C GLY A 777 -19.66 17.93 -7.92
N ALA A 778 -19.71 18.13 -6.60
CA ALA A 778 -18.98 19.20 -5.93
C ALA A 778 -17.47 19.05 -6.18
N THR A 779 -16.77 20.17 -6.33
CA THR A 779 -15.32 20.22 -6.53
C THR A 779 -14.66 20.58 -5.21
N ILE A 780 -13.75 19.74 -4.70
CA ILE A 780 -12.97 20.07 -3.50
C ILE A 780 -12.04 21.23 -3.82
N LEU A 781 -11.88 22.14 -2.87
CA LEU A 781 -11.06 23.34 -2.99
C LEU A 781 -9.79 23.20 -2.16
N ASP A 782 -8.68 23.68 -2.71
CA ASP A 782 -7.41 23.77 -2.01
C ASP A 782 -7.51 24.77 -0.86
N GLY A 783 -6.86 24.47 0.26
CA GLY A 783 -6.98 25.26 1.46
C GLY A 783 -5.83 25.05 2.43
N SER A 784 -5.68 26.00 3.35
CA SER A 784 -4.62 25.97 4.36
C SER A 784 -5.15 26.38 5.74
N GLY A 785 -4.33 26.16 6.78
CA GLY A 785 -4.68 26.46 8.17
C GLY A 785 -5.29 25.28 8.93
N SER A 786 -5.52 24.13 8.28
CA SER A 786 -5.84 22.88 9.00
C SER A 786 -4.62 22.38 9.77
N TYR A 787 -4.79 22.07 11.06
CA TYR A 787 -3.72 21.54 11.91
C TYR A 787 -4.28 20.74 13.08
N SER A 788 -3.61 19.64 13.41
CA SER A 788 -3.83 18.88 14.64
C SER A 788 -2.55 18.85 15.47
N TYR A 789 -2.68 19.14 16.76
CA TYR A 789 -1.60 19.07 17.74
C TYR A 789 -1.33 17.61 18.13
N SER A 790 -0.17 17.38 18.75
CA SER A 790 0.24 16.04 19.22
C SER A 790 -0.68 15.44 20.28
N ASP A 791 -1.50 16.27 20.94
CA ASP A 791 -2.51 15.83 21.92
C ASP A 791 -3.86 15.50 21.29
N GLY A 792 -3.97 15.56 19.95
CA GLY A 792 -5.20 15.28 19.21
C GLY A 792 -6.16 16.48 19.09
N THR A 793 -5.86 17.62 19.72
CA THR A 793 -6.66 18.85 19.57
C THR A 793 -6.31 19.60 18.28
N GLY A 794 -7.08 20.63 17.93
CA GLY A 794 -6.84 21.45 16.74
C GLY A 794 -8.08 21.74 15.92
N ILE A 795 -7.87 22.34 14.75
CA ILE A 795 -8.91 22.66 13.77
C ILE A 795 -8.50 22.04 12.43
N GLN A 796 -9.38 21.23 11.85
CA GLN A 796 -9.24 20.76 10.47
C GLN A 796 -10.43 21.21 9.62
N SER A 797 -10.21 21.39 8.33
CA SER A 797 -11.26 21.83 7.42
C SER A 797 -11.09 21.30 6.01
N VAL A 798 -12.22 21.12 5.32
CA VAL A 798 -12.26 20.93 3.87
C VAL A 798 -13.36 21.81 3.30
N ALA A 799 -13.12 22.34 2.10
CA ALA A 799 -14.08 23.16 1.41
C ALA A 799 -14.42 22.60 0.03
N SER A 800 -15.61 22.92 -0.46
CA SER A 800 -16.06 22.56 -1.80
C SER A 800 -16.75 23.71 -2.51
N LEU A 801 -16.65 23.74 -3.83
CA LEU A 801 -17.55 24.46 -4.72
C LEU A 801 -18.62 23.49 -5.22
N ASN A 802 -19.87 23.74 -4.86
CA ASN A 802 -20.99 22.88 -5.21
C ASN A 802 -21.49 23.18 -6.64
N PRO A 803 -22.21 22.23 -7.29
CA PRO A 803 -22.73 22.43 -8.64
C PRO A 803 -23.70 23.61 -8.81
N ASP A 804 -24.35 24.03 -7.72
CA ASP A 804 -25.23 25.21 -7.69
C ASP A 804 -24.48 26.55 -7.47
N GLY A 805 -23.15 26.50 -7.37
CA GLY A 805 -22.27 27.64 -7.15
C GLY A 805 -22.05 28.02 -5.68
N THR A 806 -22.74 27.39 -4.73
CA THR A 806 -22.48 27.61 -3.30
C THR A 806 -21.12 27.06 -2.89
N ARG A 807 -20.52 27.62 -1.84
CA ARG A 807 -19.31 27.05 -1.23
C ARG A 807 -19.65 26.41 0.10
N THR A 808 -19.19 25.19 0.33
CA THR A 808 -19.31 24.53 1.63
C THR A 808 -17.95 24.56 2.32
N VAL A 809 -17.91 24.83 3.62
CA VAL A 809 -16.71 24.70 4.46
C VAL A 809 -17.08 23.84 5.66
N VAL A 810 -16.55 22.63 5.72
CA VAL A 810 -16.71 21.72 6.86
C VAL A 810 -15.52 21.93 7.79
N ILE A 811 -15.77 22.17 9.08
CA ILE A 811 -14.75 22.51 10.08
C ILE A 811 -14.90 21.60 11.28
N THR A 812 -13.85 20.83 11.59
CA THR A 812 -13.78 20.01 12.81
C THR A 812 -12.99 20.77 13.87
N ASN A 813 -13.64 21.10 14.98
CA ASN A 813 -13.01 21.67 16.18
C ASN A 813 -12.82 20.58 17.24
N LYS A 814 -11.56 20.24 17.52
CA LYS A 814 -11.17 19.24 18.52
C LYS A 814 -10.72 19.88 19.85
N PHE A 815 -10.91 21.18 20.01
CA PHE A 815 -10.71 21.83 21.30
C PHE A 815 -11.92 21.64 22.21
N GLY A 816 -11.64 21.57 23.52
CA GLY A 816 -12.64 21.60 24.58
C GLY A 816 -13.22 23.00 24.86
N ASN A 817 -13.18 23.90 23.88
CA ASN A 817 -13.76 25.23 23.93
C ASN A 817 -14.18 25.68 22.52
N ASP A 818 -15.09 26.64 22.46
CA ASP A 818 -15.51 27.24 21.21
C ASP A 818 -14.37 28.05 20.59
N VAL A 819 -14.27 28.01 19.27
CA VAL A 819 -13.26 28.72 18.49
C VAL A 819 -13.95 29.66 17.52
N TYR A 820 -13.49 30.91 17.45
CA TYR A 820 -13.92 31.85 16.44
C TYR A 820 -13.04 31.69 15.19
N VAL A 821 -13.60 31.11 14.14
CA VAL A 821 -12.87 30.82 12.91
C VAL A 821 -13.11 31.93 11.91
N THR A 822 -12.06 32.34 11.19
CA THR A 822 -12.14 33.19 10.01
C THR A 822 -11.65 32.39 8.80
N VAL A 823 -12.43 32.41 7.73
CA VAL A 823 -12.16 31.74 6.45
C VAL A 823 -11.96 32.83 5.39
N SER A 824 -10.76 32.92 4.85
CA SER A 824 -10.42 33.81 3.73
C SER A 824 -10.53 33.06 2.42
N LEU A 825 -11.34 33.56 1.49
CA LEU A 825 -11.54 32.96 0.17
C LEU A 825 -10.60 33.60 -0.87
N GLY A 826 -10.08 32.80 -1.81
CA GLY A 826 -9.22 33.24 -2.90
C GLY A 826 -9.86 34.30 -3.80
N SER A 827 -11.20 34.29 -3.91
CA SER A 827 -12.02 35.33 -4.55
C SER A 827 -12.06 36.67 -3.81
N GLY A 828 -11.47 36.76 -2.61
CA GLY A 828 -11.34 37.98 -1.82
C GLY A 828 -12.44 38.21 -0.78
N ALA A 829 -13.41 37.30 -0.66
CA ALA A 829 -14.41 37.34 0.40
C ALA A 829 -13.87 36.71 1.69
N GLU A 830 -14.26 37.25 2.83
CA GLU A 830 -13.97 36.69 4.16
C GLU A 830 -15.27 36.34 4.88
N TRP A 831 -15.24 35.26 5.64
CA TRP A 831 -16.35 34.81 6.49
C TRP A 831 -15.83 34.42 7.87
N SER A 832 -16.51 34.85 8.92
CA SER A 832 -16.12 34.50 10.29
C SER A 832 -17.31 34.04 11.12
N GLY A 833 -17.07 33.14 12.06
CA GLY A 833 -18.14 32.57 12.88
C GLY A 833 -17.62 31.70 14.00
N ARG A 834 -18.51 31.42 14.94
CA ARG A 834 -18.24 30.49 16.03
C ARG A 834 -18.27 29.05 15.52
N VAL A 835 -17.33 28.24 15.97
CA VAL A 835 -17.28 26.79 15.79
C VAL A 835 -17.30 26.16 17.18
N TYR A 836 -18.33 25.37 17.46
CA TYR A 836 -18.58 24.81 18.79
C TYR A 836 -17.46 23.85 19.21
N GLN A 837 -17.18 23.74 20.51
CA GLN A 837 -16.23 22.78 21.06
C GLN A 837 -16.53 21.33 20.65
N ASN A 838 -15.48 20.52 20.46
CA ASN A 838 -15.58 19.08 20.12
C ASN A 838 -16.71 18.76 19.12
N SER A 839 -16.67 19.42 17.96
CA SER A 839 -17.77 19.36 16.98
C SER A 839 -17.27 19.38 15.54
N VAL A 840 -18.17 19.00 14.64
CA VAL A 840 -18.07 19.31 13.21
C VAL A 840 -19.15 20.34 12.89
N VAL A 841 -18.71 21.49 12.39
CA VAL A 841 -19.59 22.58 11.94
C VAL A 841 -19.41 22.78 10.43
N THR A 842 -20.53 22.78 9.71
CA THR A 842 -20.52 23.00 8.26
C THR A 842 -21.18 24.33 7.93
N TRP A 843 -20.42 25.20 7.27
CA TRP A 843 -20.91 26.45 6.71
C TRP A 843 -21.29 26.25 5.24
N VAL A 844 -22.47 26.74 4.87
CA VAL A 844 -22.91 26.86 3.47
C VAL A 844 -22.91 28.34 3.13
N LEU A 845 -21.96 28.75 2.30
CA LEU A 845 -21.74 30.12 1.86
C LEU A 845 -22.41 30.35 0.51
N PRO A 846 -22.96 31.56 0.25
CA PRO A 846 -23.62 31.88 -1.01
C PRO A 846 -22.66 31.76 -2.20
N ALA A 847 -23.17 31.75 -3.43
CA ALA A 847 -22.31 31.83 -4.62
C ALA A 847 -21.52 33.14 -4.67
N SER A 848 -20.33 33.14 -5.29
CA SER A 848 -19.57 34.38 -5.53
C SER A 848 -20.39 35.30 -6.43
N SER A 849 -20.56 36.55 -6.00
CA SER A 849 -21.28 37.60 -6.72
C SER A 849 -20.56 38.06 -7.99
#